data_AF-A0A8J4D594-F1
#
_entry.id   AF-A0A8J4D594-F1
#
_cell.length_a   1.000
_cell.length_b   1.000
_cell.length_c   1.000
_cell.angle_alpha   90.00
_cell.angle_beta   90.00
_cell.angle_gamma   90.00
#
_symmetry.space_group_name_H-M   'P 1'
#
loop_
_entity.id
_entity.type
_entity.pdbx_description
1 polymer ?
#
loop_
_entity_poly.entity_id
_entity_poly.type
_entity_poly.pdbx_seq_one_letter_code
_entity_poly.pdbx_strand_id
1 'polypeptide(L)'
;MLTGATSVLRLLPYCRSYMALSAAVSSQLIAPDSCRHTPSGRPVPTPSVSAHRLSPALARHALPGSYPNCRISSPSLLCWRKPTFNSLHFPPLILCCSSSASTMSTSASEGVTSDGAAAAVAASGAAADVEVRDSISLTQREQDIFDTLLAAVRHAGAATSLRCAGGWVRDKLLGRSSDDIDIALDDMLGKDFAEMVNDYLKSQGKEARHAAVIQSNPDQSKHLETARMKIGEMWIDLVNLRSETYAADSRIPTMTFGTPEQDALRRDFTMNALFYNITAGGVVEDLTGRGLQDLRDGLIRTPLPPRETFLDDPLRVLRAVRFGTRFGFRLHPDILEAAASEQVRVALATKVSKERVGTELEGMFNGPTPVEAVRLLQRLGLFTAVFALPASLLSRVGNGYGVPCCTTMAAADRIIRALGLEMDKDERRFLLLAALLLPLRGLQIPAAKGKLTPATAALIRDALKWRVKDIEMTAALHDAAAELAMAHTALLKGAGGGVDAAAAAVNGEEETSGTAVGCKAGGEHDVRVILGQSIRKLKQHWKLGIVLAPVIGMCAAAPLGDSPSGSGFASGTELVADGEGELSEDAAAARLEMVRELLAAVEAYGLSECWTWKPLMDGKKVMTLLGWSKPGPELGKVMAAVMDWQLMNPAGTQQEAEAIVKQKYGVGQPEV
;
A
#
# COMPACT_ATOMS: atom_id res chain seq x y z
N MET A 1 54.05 3.47 -3.72
CA MET A 1 54.86 3.83 -2.54
C MET A 1 54.15 3.34 -1.29
N LEU A 2 54.86 2.49 -0.52
CA LEU A 2 54.73 2.22 0.93
C LEU A 2 53.40 1.60 1.43
N THR A 3 53.30 0.26 1.62
CA THR A 3 53.64 -0.57 2.83
C THR A 3 52.59 -0.45 3.95
N GLY A 4 52.09 -1.45 4.67
CA GLY A 4 52.28 -2.90 4.88
C GLY A 4 51.09 -3.39 5.76
N ALA A 5 50.87 -4.62 6.22
CA ALA A 5 51.72 -5.77 6.44
C ALA A 5 50.88 -7.06 6.53
N THR A 6 51.61 -8.16 6.44
CA THR A 6 51.37 -9.61 6.39
C THR A 6 50.76 -10.32 7.63
N SER A 7 49.95 -11.37 7.35
CA SER A 7 49.94 -12.77 7.86
C SER A 7 49.89 -13.04 9.40
N VAL A 8 49.12 -14.00 9.94
CA VAL A 8 49.40 -15.46 9.96
C VAL A 8 48.25 -16.25 10.66
N LEU A 9 47.82 -17.36 10.02
CA LEU A 9 47.36 -18.70 10.44
C LEU A 9 46.66 -19.05 11.81
N ARG A 10 45.55 -19.82 11.65
CA ARG A 10 45.11 -21.08 12.32
C ARG A 10 44.89 -21.14 13.85
N LEU A 11 43.69 -21.60 14.25
CA LEU A 11 43.47 -22.81 15.07
C LEU A 11 41.98 -23.27 15.03
N LEU A 12 41.80 -24.58 15.17
CA LEU A 12 40.65 -25.46 14.84
C LEU A 12 39.57 -25.59 15.97
N PRO A 13 38.45 -26.30 15.74
CA PRO A 13 37.20 -26.27 16.54
C PRO A 13 37.09 -27.35 17.63
N TYR A 14 36.20 -27.13 18.60
CA TYR A 14 35.75 -28.05 19.67
C TYR A 14 34.26 -27.72 19.94
N CYS A 15 33.31 -28.61 20.21
CA CYS A 15 33.27 -30.06 20.28
C CYS A 15 31.79 -30.51 20.31
N ARG A 16 31.49 -31.64 19.66
CA ARG A 16 30.30 -32.47 19.91
C ARG A 16 30.43 -33.16 21.27
N SER A 17 29.32 -33.26 22.01
CA SER A 17 28.88 -34.33 22.94
C SER A 17 27.75 -33.72 23.78
N TYR A 18 26.51 -34.22 23.78
CA TYR A 18 26.10 -35.29 24.68
C TYR A 18 24.75 -35.87 24.22
N MET A 19 24.71 -37.20 24.07
CA MET A 19 23.49 -38.01 24.09
C MET A 19 23.75 -39.17 25.06
N ALA A 20 22.65 -39.64 25.67
CA ALA A 20 22.50 -40.82 26.53
C ALA A 20 22.76 -40.64 28.04
N LEU A 21 21.66 -40.63 28.82
CA LEU A 21 21.42 -41.64 29.84
C LEU A 21 19.92 -41.74 30.17
N SER A 22 19.45 -42.98 30.13
CA SER A 22 18.10 -43.45 30.47
C SER A 22 18.16 -44.16 31.83
N ALA A 23 17.01 -44.16 32.52
CA ALA A 23 16.46 -45.23 33.37
C ALA A 23 16.32 -44.96 34.90
N ALA A 24 15.07 -45.22 35.33
CA ALA A 24 14.56 -45.62 36.66
C ALA A 24 14.59 -44.55 37.77
N VAL A 25 13.51 -44.29 38.52
CA VAL A 25 12.73 -45.24 39.34
C VAL A 25 11.26 -44.75 39.54
N SER A 26 10.33 -45.70 39.47
CA SER A 26 9.02 -45.89 40.14
C SER A 26 8.70 -44.96 41.34
N SER A 27 7.50 -44.66 41.82
CA SER A 27 6.10 -45.12 41.68
C SER A 27 5.36 -44.38 42.80
N GLN A 28 4.12 -43.92 42.60
CA GLN A 28 2.99 -44.14 43.54
C GLN A 28 1.70 -43.49 43.03
N LEU A 29 0.74 -44.37 42.73
CA LEU A 29 -0.69 -44.12 42.68
C LEU A 29 -1.23 -43.83 44.09
N ILE A 30 -2.31 -43.05 44.19
CA ILE A 30 -3.60 -43.40 44.82
C ILE A 30 -4.60 -42.25 44.55
N ALA A 31 -5.81 -42.65 44.17
CA ALA A 31 -6.96 -41.81 43.83
C ALA A 31 -7.95 -41.71 45.04
N PRO A 32 -9.26 -41.38 44.89
CA PRO A 32 -9.90 -40.24 45.56
C PRO A 32 -11.01 -40.64 46.56
N ASP A 33 -11.54 -39.67 47.31
CA ASP A 33 -12.80 -39.76 48.08
C ASP A 33 -13.23 -38.33 48.51
N SER A 34 -14.46 -37.95 48.80
CA SER A 34 -15.83 -38.35 48.43
C SER A 34 -16.76 -37.31 49.11
N CYS A 35 -18.01 -37.23 48.64
CA CYS A 35 -19.11 -36.33 49.00
C CYS A 35 -19.42 -36.09 50.51
N ARG A 36 -20.03 -34.94 50.84
CA ARG A 36 -21.22 -34.88 51.73
C ARG A 36 -22.04 -33.57 51.64
N HIS A 37 -23.32 -33.74 51.94
CA HIS A 37 -24.49 -32.88 51.68
C HIS A 37 -24.71 -31.65 52.60
N THR A 38 -25.43 -30.68 52.02
CA THR A 38 -26.40 -29.66 52.53
C THR A 38 -27.38 -30.16 53.63
N PRO A 39 -28.20 -29.35 54.37
CA PRO A 39 -29.04 -28.24 53.84
C PRO A 39 -29.58 -27.09 54.76
N SER A 40 -30.38 -26.20 54.13
CA SER A 40 -31.42 -25.26 54.66
C SER A 40 -30.96 -23.93 55.29
N GLY A 41 -31.62 -22.75 55.19
CA GLY A 41 -32.90 -22.29 54.61
C GLY A 41 -33.02 -20.74 54.76
N ARG A 42 -33.92 -20.12 53.99
CA ARG A 42 -34.27 -18.67 53.77
C ARG A 42 -34.76 -17.88 55.03
N PRO A 43 -35.24 -16.58 54.99
CA PRO A 43 -35.37 -15.56 53.93
C PRO A 43 -34.99 -14.07 54.27
N VAL A 44 -35.08 -13.24 53.22
CA VAL A 44 -35.20 -11.76 53.02
C VAL A 44 -35.85 -10.92 54.15
N PRO A 45 -35.50 -9.61 54.26
CA PRO A 45 -36.54 -8.58 54.05
C PRO A 45 -36.08 -7.33 53.25
N THR A 46 -37.02 -6.79 52.47
CA THR A 46 -37.06 -5.40 51.95
C THR A 46 -37.43 -4.41 53.06
N PRO A 47 -37.25 -3.09 52.83
CA PRO A 47 -38.41 -2.22 52.95
C PRO A 47 -38.55 -1.18 51.82
N SER A 48 -39.75 -0.63 51.76
CA SER A 48 -40.38 0.24 50.79
C SER A 48 -40.61 1.66 51.33
N VAL A 49 -41.12 2.55 50.44
CA VAL A 49 -41.82 3.84 50.70
C VAL A 49 -40.88 5.06 50.89
N SER A 50 -41.03 6.24 50.29
CA SER A 50 -42.20 7.03 49.83
C SER A 50 -41.81 8.12 48.83
N ALA A 51 -42.80 8.55 48.04
CA ALA A 51 -42.80 9.74 47.18
C ALA A 51 -42.88 11.07 47.96
N HIS A 52 -42.32 12.15 47.40
CA HIS A 52 -42.85 13.51 47.57
C HIS A 52 -42.53 14.40 46.34
N ARG A 53 -43.57 15.09 45.86
CA ARG A 53 -43.53 16.21 44.90
C ARG A 53 -42.92 17.45 45.55
N LEU A 54 -42.28 18.33 44.74
CA LEU A 54 -42.49 19.80 44.65
C LEU A 54 -41.46 20.43 43.68
N SER A 55 -41.95 21.17 42.67
CA SER A 55 -41.20 22.20 41.89
C SER A 55 -41.22 23.55 42.67
N PRO A 56 -40.74 24.75 42.18
CA PRO A 56 -40.05 25.14 40.93
C PRO A 56 -38.92 26.23 41.07
N ALA A 57 -38.44 26.76 39.92
CA ALA A 57 -37.81 28.11 39.70
C ALA A 57 -36.28 28.24 39.99
N LEU A 58 -35.40 28.96 39.26
CA LEU A 58 -35.40 30.07 38.27
C LEU A 58 -34.12 29.96 37.38
N ALA A 59 -34.16 30.13 36.05
CA ALA A 59 -33.86 31.36 35.26
C ALA A 59 -32.35 31.72 35.17
N ARG A 60 -31.71 32.07 34.03
CA ARG A 60 -32.02 33.10 33.00
C ARG A 60 -30.95 33.14 31.87
N HIS A 61 -31.31 33.83 30.78
CA HIS A 61 -30.53 34.39 29.64
C HIS A 61 -30.32 33.51 28.39
N ALA A 62 -30.52 33.95 27.14
CA ALA A 62 -31.21 35.08 26.51
C ALA A 62 -31.27 34.80 24.97
N LEU A 63 -32.36 35.23 24.32
CA LEU A 63 -32.59 35.35 22.85
C LEU A 63 -31.82 36.58 22.28
N PRO A 64 -31.92 37.01 20.98
CA PRO A 64 -32.79 36.62 19.84
C PRO A 64 -32.00 36.38 18.51
N GLY A 65 -32.50 36.00 17.33
CA GLY A 65 -33.83 35.90 16.71
C GLY A 65 -33.71 36.41 15.25
N SER A 66 -34.21 35.66 14.25
CA SER A 66 -34.90 36.15 13.03
C SER A 66 -34.95 35.09 11.91
N TYR A 67 -36.18 34.80 11.46
CA TYR A 67 -36.55 34.08 10.23
C TYR A 67 -36.82 35.11 9.10
N PRO A 68 -36.98 34.67 7.83
CA PRO A 68 -38.35 34.49 7.32
C PRO A 68 -38.61 33.34 6.32
N ASN A 69 -39.79 32.71 6.49
CA ASN A 69 -40.82 32.30 5.52
C ASN A 69 -40.51 31.44 4.26
N CYS A 70 -41.18 30.27 4.13
CA CYS A 70 -42.43 30.14 3.33
C CYS A 70 -43.11 28.74 3.39
N ARG A 71 -44.38 28.74 3.85
CA ARG A 71 -45.63 28.04 3.45
C ARG A 71 -45.58 26.59 2.91
N ILE A 72 -46.12 25.61 3.66
CA ILE A 72 -47.51 25.04 3.64
C ILE A 72 -47.86 24.24 2.36
N SER A 73 -47.98 22.92 2.50
CA SER A 73 -49.24 22.16 2.27
C SER A 73 -49.07 20.64 2.51
N SER A 74 -49.95 20.09 3.33
CA SER A 74 -50.42 18.68 3.34
C SER A 74 -51.93 18.74 3.00
N PRO A 75 -52.75 17.66 2.88
CA PRO A 75 -52.53 16.24 3.22
C PRO A 75 -53.18 15.19 2.27
N SER A 76 -52.94 13.88 2.50
CA SER A 76 -53.88 12.73 2.32
C SER A 76 -53.11 11.41 2.57
N LEU A 77 -53.29 10.67 3.68
CA LEU A 77 -54.33 9.67 4.04
C LEU A 77 -54.55 8.52 3.03
N LEU A 78 -54.06 7.30 3.38
CA LEU A 78 -54.75 5.98 3.42
C LEU A 78 -53.66 4.86 3.59
N CYS A 79 -53.51 4.17 4.73
CA CYS A 79 -54.22 2.97 5.24
C CYS A 79 -54.03 1.64 4.46
N TRP A 80 -53.51 0.62 5.19
CA TRP A 80 -53.61 -0.85 4.98
C TRP A 80 -52.68 -1.47 3.90
N ARG A 81 -52.05 -2.65 4.03
CA ARG A 81 -52.17 -3.82 4.93
C ARG A 81 -50.90 -4.72 4.80
N LYS A 82 -50.58 -5.56 5.82
CA LYS A 82 -49.62 -6.70 5.73
C LYS A 82 -50.17 -7.85 4.86
N PRO A 83 -49.33 -8.80 4.44
CA PRO A 83 -49.61 -10.18 4.85
C PRO A 83 -48.38 -11.00 5.29
N THR A 84 -48.64 -11.87 6.27
CA THR A 84 -47.90 -13.07 6.69
C THR A 84 -48.52 -14.31 6.02
N PHE A 85 -47.75 -15.38 5.76
CA PHE A 85 -48.10 -16.83 5.88
C PHE A 85 -46.92 -17.66 5.27
N ASN A 86 -46.14 -18.48 5.99
CA ASN A 86 -46.33 -19.79 6.66
C ASN A 86 -45.90 -21.02 5.80
N SER A 87 -44.87 -21.72 6.30
CA SER A 87 -44.49 -23.15 6.25
C SER A 87 -45.07 -24.13 5.22
N LEU A 88 -44.23 -25.03 4.67
CA LEU A 88 -44.49 -26.49 4.49
C LEU A 88 -43.19 -27.27 4.16
N HIS A 89 -43.22 -28.59 4.35
CA HIS A 89 -42.11 -29.52 4.68
C HIS A 89 -41.97 -30.67 3.64
N PHE A 90 -40.73 -31.16 3.41
CA PHE A 90 -40.25 -32.51 2.94
C PHE A 90 -40.53 -32.99 1.49
N PRO A 91 -39.79 -34.01 0.92
CA PRO A 91 -38.52 -34.71 1.26
C PRO A 91 -37.51 -34.89 0.07
N PRO A 92 -36.37 -35.61 0.20
CA PRO A 92 -35.35 -35.79 -0.86
C PRO A 92 -35.45 -37.14 -1.60
N LEU A 93 -34.95 -37.19 -2.85
CA LEU A 93 -34.80 -38.42 -3.65
C LEU A 93 -33.38 -38.56 -4.24
N ILE A 94 -32.88 -39.78 -4.14
CA ILE A 94 -31.60 -40.32 -4.60
C ILE A 94 -31.77 -40.90 -6.02
N LEU A 95 -30.76 -40.74 -6.91
CA LEU A 95 -30.19 -41.71 -7.90
C LEU A 95 -29.44 -40.90 -8.98
N CYS A 96 -28.11 -41.02 -9.18
CA CYS A 96 -27.30 -42.10 -9.76
C CYS A 96 -27.37 -42.24 -11.31
N CYS A 97 -26.18 -42.12 -11.92
CA CYS A 97 -25.68 -42.70 -13.19
C CYS A 97 -25.81 -42.00 -14.56
N SER A 98 -24.61 -41.84 -15.15
CA SER A 98 -24.16 -42.16 -16.52
C SER A 98 -24.45 -41.25 -17.71
N SER A 99 -23.34 -40.70 -18.24
CA SER A 99 -22.84 -40.79 -19.63
C SER A 99 -23.81 -40.61 -20.81
N SER A 100 -23.58 -39.59 -21.64
CA SER A 100 -23.22 -39.70 -23.07
C SER A 100 -23.38 -38.35 -23.78
N ALA A 101 -22.43 -38.05 -24.67
CA ALA A 101 -22.34 -36.85 -25.50
C ALA A 101 -23.50 -36.70 -26.49
N SER A 102 -23.86 -35.46 -26.84
CA SER A 102 -24.21 -35.01 -28.20
C SER A 102 -24.42 -33.49 -28.25
N THR A 103 -23.64 -32.85 -29.12
CA THR A 103 -23.82 -31.49 -29.67
C THR A 103 -25.23 -31.24 -30.20
N MET A 104 -25.84 -30.09 -29.85
CA MET A 104 -26.58 -29.21 -30.76
C MET A 104 -26.74 -27.81 -30.14
N SER A 105 -26.36 -26.81 -30.93
CA SER A 105 -26.55 -25.39 -30.67
C SER A 105 -28.01 -24.99 -30.86
N THR A 106 -28.59 -24.24 -29.92
CA THR A 106 -29.50 -23.10 -30.21
C THR A 106 -29.68 -22.25 -28.96
N SER A 107 -29.63 -20.94 -29.19
CA SER A 107 -29.76 -19.81 -28.29
C SER A 107 -30.96 -19.85 -27.32
N ALA A 108 -30.69 -19.61 -26.04
CA ALA A 108 -31.64 -19.01 -25.11
C ALA A 108 -30.89 -18.09 -24.13
N SER A 109 -31.37 -16.86 -24.02
CA SER A 109 -30.88 -15.80 -23.16
C SER A 109 -31.21 -16.07 -21.69
N GLU A 110 -30.20 -16.16 -20.83
CA GLU A 110 -30.39 -16.16 -19.38
C GLU A 110 -29.38 -15.23 -18.70
N GLY A 111 -29.88 -14.46 -17.73
CA GLY A 111 -29.15 -13.41 -17.03
C GLY A 111 -28.05 -13.96 -16.12
N VAL A 112 -26.92 -13.27 -16.13
CA VAL A 112 -25.75 -13.58 -15.29
C VAL A 112 -26.08 -13.29 -13.83
N THR A 113 -26.15 -14.34 -13.02
CA THR A 113 -26.15 -14.25 -11.54
C THR A 113 -24.73 -14.09 -11.02
N SER A 114 -24.61 -13.46 -9.84
CA SER A 114 -23.39 -12.98 -9.19
C SER A 114 -22.39 -14.04 -8.70
N ASP A 115 -22.58 -15.32 -9.02
CA ASP A 115 -21.83 -16.43 -8.40
C ASP A 115 -20.51 -16.78 -9.10
N GLY A 116 -20.30 -16.34 -10.35
CA GLY A 116 -19.09 -16.68 -11.13
C GLY A 116 -17.81 -15.97 -10.70
N ALA A 117 -17.92 -14.79 -10.09
CA ALA A 117 -16.75 -13.98 -9.72
C ALA A 117 -16.04 -14.49 -8.45
N ALA A 118 -16.76 -15.13 -7.52
CA ALA A 118 -16.19 -15.63 -6.26
C ALA A 118 -15.38 -16.93 -6.47
N ALA A 119 -15.84 -17.82 -7.36
CA ALA A 119 -15.21 -19.12 -7.61
C ALA A 119 -13.84 -19.00 -8.32
N ALA A 120 -13.70 -18.06 -9.26
CA ALA A 120 -12.43 -17.83 -9.96
C ALA A 120 -11.33 -17.22 -9.05
N VAL A 121 -11.70 -16.68 -7.88
CA VAL A 121 -10.72 -16.08 -6.96
C VAL A 121 -10.00 -17.12 -6.09
N ALA A 122 -10.61 -18.29 -5.89
CA ALA A 122 -10.07 -19.34 -5.04
C ALA A 122 -8.90 -20.14 -5.67
N ALA A 123 -8.69 -20.07 -6.98
CA ALA A 123 -7.93 -21.08 -7.72
C ALA A 123 -6.44 -20.77 -8.02
N SER A 124 -5.89 -19.59 -7.69
CA SER A 124 -4.49 -19.27 -8.00
C SER A 124 -3.61 -19.16 -6.75
N GLY A 125 -3.04 -20.28 -6.32
CA GLY A 125 -1.97 -20.31 -5.32
C GLY A 125 -1.98 -21.57 -4.46
N ALA A 126 -1.11 -22.53 -4.79
CA ALA A 126 -0.76 -23.61 -3.87
C ALA A 126 -0.34 -22.98 -2.52
N ALA A 127 -0.88 -23.48 -1.41
CA ALA A 127 -0.53 -22.97 -0.08
C ALA A 127 0.97 -23.18 0.10
N ALA A 128 1.73 -22.12 0.34
CA ALA A 128 3.01 -22.31 1.00
C ALA A 128 2.67 -22.79 2.41
N ASP A 129 3.08 -24.00 2.80
CA ASP A 129 2.98 -24.44 4.18
C ASP A 129 3.73 -23.44 5.05
N VAL A 130 2.99 -22.69 5.86
CA VAL A 130 3.55 -21.69 6.76
C VAL A 130 4.02 -22.42 8.00
N GLU A 131 5.32 -22.42 8.26
CA GLU A 131 5.86 -23.01 9.49
C GLU A 131 5.48 -22.14 10.68
N VAL A 132 4.50 -22.60 11.47
CA VAL A 132 4.04 -21.94 12.70
C VAL A 132 4.60 -22.71 13.88
N ARG A 133 5.27 -22.01 14.79
CA ARG A 133 5.82 -22.58 16.02
C ARG A 133 4.69 -22.91 17.00
N ASP A 134 4.82 -24.04 17.71
CA ASP A 134 3.86 -24.41 18.76
C ASP A 134 4.00 -23.58 20.05
N SER A 135 5.16 -22.94 20.24
CA SER A 135 5.45 -22.11 21.42
C SER A 135 6.25 -20.87 21.06
N ILE A 136 6.05 -19.79 21.82
CA ILE A 136 6.79 -18.54 21.67
C ILE A 136 8.06 -18.57 22.52
N SER A 137 9.22 -18.37 21.88
CA SER A 137 10.49 -18.18 22.56
C SER A 137 10.75 -16.70 22.83
N LEU A 138 10.93 -16.34 24.10
CA LEU A 138 11.26 -14.98 24.51
C LEU A 138 12.77 -14.73 24.39
N THR A 139 13.13 -13.54 23.93
CA THR A 139 14.48 -13.00 24.09
C THR A 139 14.72 -12.61 25.54
N GLN A 140 15.98 -12.51 25.96
CA GLN A 140 16.29 -12.06 27.32
C GLN A 140 15.65 -10.70 27.65
N ARG A 141 15.64 -9.77 26.68
CA ARG A 141 15.04 -8.44 26.86
C ARG A 141 13.53 -8.51 27.07
N GLU A 142 12.83 -9.33 26.30
CA GLU A 142 11.37 -9.53 26.47
C GLU A 142 11.08 -10.19 27.82
N GLN A 143 11.87 -11.20 28.22
CA GLN A 143 11.76 -11.85 29.52
C GLN A 143 11.93 -10.85 30.67
N ASP A 144 12.99 -10.03 30.63
CA ASP A 144 13.27 -9.03 31.67
C ASP A 144 12.13 -8.00 31.81
N ILE A 145 11.52 -7.61 30.68
CA ILE A 145 10.35 -6.72 30.68
C ILE A 145 9.15 -7.41 31.32
N PHE A 146 8.82 -8.62 30.87
CA PHE A 146 7.66 -9.36 31.39
C PHE A 146 7.81 -9.66 32.88
N ASP A 147 9.01 -10.02 33.33
CA ASP A 147 9.31 -10.23 34.75
C ASP A 147 9.16 -8.95 35.56
N THR A 148 9.59 -7.80 35.00
CA THR A 148 9.41 -6.48 35.62
C THR A 148 7.93 -6.13 35.76
N LEU A 149 7.12 -6.35 34.72
CA LEU A 149 5.69 -6.07 34.73
C LEU A 149 4.96 -6.96 35.76
N LEU A 150 5.26 -8.26 35.78
CA LEU A 150 4.69 -9.19 36.75
C LEU A 150 5.12 -8.86 38.18
N ALA A 151 6.37 -8.41 38.38
CA ALA A 151 6.85 -8.00 39.70
C ALA A 151 6.15 -6.72 40.18
N ALA A 152 5.85 -5.78 39.30
CA ALA A 152 5.05 -4.60 39.62
C ALA A 152 3.63 -4.97 40.08
N VAL A 153 2.96 -5.88 39.36
CA VAL A 153 1.64 -6.41 39.76
C VAL A 153 1.69 -7.03 41.16
N ARG A 154 2.71 -7.88 41.43
CA ARG A 154 2.90 -8.51 42.75
C ARG A 154 3.20 -7.49 43.84
N HIS A 155 4.01 -6.48 43.56
CA HIS A 155 4.37 -5.43 44.52
C HIS A 155 3.16 -4.60 44.94
N ALA A 156 2.27 -4.30 43.99
CA ALA A 156 1.04 -3.57 44.25
C ALA A 156 -0.08 -4.43 44.86
N GLY A 157 0.07 -5.77 44.85
CA GLY A 157 -0.99 -6.69 45.27
C GLY A 157 -2.21 -6.67 44.33
N ALA A 158 -2.02 -6.31 43.07
CA ALA A 158 -3.09 -6.24 42.08
C ALA A 158 -3.45 -7.63 41.52
N ALA A 159 -4.72 -7.80 41.13
CA ALA A 159 -5.22 -9.05 40.54
C ALA A 159 -5.22 -9.05 39.00
N THR A 160 -4.72 -7.97 38.39
CA THR A 160 -4.72 -7.75 36.93
C THR A 160 -3.94 -8.82 36.19
N SER A 161 -4.55 -9.39 35.15
CA SER A 161 -3.85 -10.27 34.22
C SER A 161 -3.23 -9.47 33.08
N LEU A 162 -2.04 -9.91 32.64
CA LEU A 162 -1.27 -9.27 31.58
C LEU A 162 -1.20 -10.18 30.36
N ARG A 163 -1.59 -9.66 29.21
CA ARG A 163 -1.53 -10.40 27.93
C ARG A 163 -0.78 -9.57 26.90
N CYS A 164 0.21 -10.15 26.22
CA CYS A 164 0.70 -9.55 24.99
C CYS A 164 -0.31 -9.87 23.87
N ALA A 165 -0.67 -8.90 23.02
CA ALA A 165 -1.73 -9.08 22.04
C ALA A 165 -1.27 -8.80 20.60
N GLY A 166 -2.03 -9.32 19.63
CA GLY A 166 -1.99 -8.81 18.26
C GLY A 166 -0.75 -9.20 17.45
N GLY A 167 -0.11 -8.20 16.84
CA GLY A 167 0.93 -8.40 15.83
C GLY A 167 2.17 -9.11 16.38
N TRP A 168 2.53 -8.84 17.63
CA TRP A 168 3.65 -9.49 18.29
C TRP A 168 3.46 -11.00 18.39
N VAL A 169 2.30 -11.46 18.86
CA VAL A 169 2.00 -12.89 19.04
C VAL A 169 2.10 -13.62 17.70
N ARG A 170 1.42 -13.08 16.67
CA ARG A 170 1.46 -13.61 15.30
C ARG A 170 2.90 -13.70 14.77
N ASP A 171 3.65 -12.61 14.85
CA ASP A 171 4.98 -12.54 14.25
C ASP A 171 5.96 -13.49 14.95
N LYS A 172 5.87 -13.64 16.28
CA LYS A 172 6.66 -14.60 17.05
C LYS A 172 6.34 -16.06 16.69
N LEU A 173 5.06 -16.38 16.48
CA LEU A 173 4.62 -17.70 16.03
C LEU A 173 5.10 -18.02 14.62
N LEU A 174 5.17 -17.01 13.74
CA LEU A 174 5.77 -17.10 12.39
C LEU A 174 7.32 -17.09 12.41
N GLY A 175 7.94 -17.13 13.59
CA GLY A 175 9.39 -17.13 13.75
C GLY A 175 10.07 -15.80 13.41
N ARG A 176 9.33 -14.70 13.35
CA ARG A 176 9.82 -13.34 13.08
C ARG A 176 10.04 -12.59 14.38
N SER A 177 10.99 -11.66 14.39
CA SER A 177 11.16 -10.70 15.48
C SER A 177 10.10 -9.60 15.42
N SER A 178 9.59 -9.18 16.57
CA SER A 178 8.73 -8.01 16.71
C SER A 178 9.14 -7.23 17.95
N ASP A 179 9.33 -5.92 17.79
CA ASP A 179 9.62 -4.99 18.88
C ASP A 179 8.37 -4.23 19.35
N ASP A 180 7.23 -4.48 18.70
CA ASP A 180 5.95 -3.80 18.95
C ASP A 180 5.15 -4.59 19.99
N ILE A 181 5.39 -4.31 21.27
CA ILE A 181 4.79 -5.04 22.40
C ILE A 181 3.55 -4.29 22.90
N ASP A 182 2.39 -4.84 22.59
CA ASP A 182 1.08 -4.38 23.09
C ASP A 182 0.65 -5.23 24.30
N ILE A 183 0.67 -4.64 25.51
CA ILE A 183 0.20 -5.29 26.74
C ILE A 183 -1.25 -4.92 26.99
N ALA A 184 -2.13 -5.90 26.85
CA ALA A 184 -3.54 -5.82 27.21
C ALA A 184 -3.77 -6.08 28.71
N LEU A 185 -4.55 -5.19 29.32
CA LEU A 185 -4.91 -5.15 30.73
C LEU A 185 -6.41 -5.39 30.93
N ASP A 186 -6.76 -6.21 31.94
CA ASP A 186 -8.13 -6.64 32.19
C ASP A 186 -9.01 -5.58 32.87
N ASP A 187 -8.50 -4.91 33.91
CA ASP A 187 -9.34 -4.18 34.86
C ASP A 187 -8.84 -2.77 35.25
N MET A 188 -7.75 -2.29 34.66
CA MET A 188 -7.16 -0.98 34.98
C MET A 188 -6.65 -0.23 33.76
N LEU A 189 -6.70 1.10 33.79
CA LEU A 189 -6.23 1.94 32.69
C LEU A 189 -4.72 1.80 32.48
N GLY A 190 -4.27 1.90 31.23
CA GLY A 190 -2.85 1.82 30.89
C GLY A 190 -2.00 2.84 31.65
N LYS A 191 -2.53 4.04 31.92
CA LYS A 191 -1.85 5.07 32.71
C LYS A 191 -1.63 4.63 34.16
N ASP A 192 -2.68 4.14 34.81
CA ASP A 192 -2.62 3.69 36.21
C ASP A 192 -1.62 2.53 36.35
N PHE A 193 -1.62 1.62 35.37
CA PHE A 193 -0.63 0.54 35.33
C PHE A 193 0.80 1.06 35.11
N ALA A 194 1.00 2.06 34.23
CA ALA A 194 2.31 2.66 34.03
C ALA A 194 2.86 3.35 35.30
N GLU A 195 1.98 4.00 36.06
CA GLU A 195 2.31 4.59 37.37
C GLU A 195 2.70 3.50 38.37
N MET A 196 1.93 2.40 38.44
CA MET A 196 2.25 1.24 39.26
C MET A 196 3.63 0.64 38.94
N VAL A 197 3.96 0.48 37.65
CA VAL A 197 5.27 -0.02 37.24
C VAL A 197 6.38 0.96 37.64
N ASN A 198 6.15 2.26 37.52
CA ASN A 198 7.13 3.27 37.94
C ASN A 198 7.38 3.24 39.45
N ASP A 199 6.35 3.03 40.27
CA ASP A 199 6.52 2.97 41.72
C ASP A 199 7.27 1.71 42.16
N TYR A 200 7.04 0.57 41.48
CA TYR A 200 7.88 -0.61 41.65
C TYR A 200 9.35 -0.36 41.26
N LEU A 201 9.60 0.30 40.13
CA LEU A 201 10.99 0.60 39.71
C LEU A 201 11.71 1.52 40.70
N LYS A 202 11.01 2.53 41.24
CA LYS A 202 11.54 3.40 42.31
C LYS A 202 11.87 2.62 43.57
N SER A 203 11.01 1.67 43.98
CA SER A 203 11.26 0.87 45.20
C SER A 203 12.47 -0.06 45.05
N GLN A 204 12.83 -0.42 43.81
CA GLN A 204 14.06 -1.16 43.48
C GLN A 204 15.30 -0.26 43.31
N GLY A 205 15.20 1.05 43.56
CA GLY A 205 16.31 2.01 43.37
C GLY A 205 16.70 2.23 41.91
N LYS A 206 15.83 1.87 40.95
CA LYS A 206 16.03 2.14 39.52
C LYS A 206 15.43 3.50 39.17
N GLU A 207 16.06 4.23 38.26
CA GLU A 207 15.51 5.50 37.78
C GLU A 207 14.13 5.30 37.15
N ALA A 208 13.14 6.03 37.67
CA ALA A 208 11.81 6.09 37.08
C ALA A 208 11.91 6.75 35.69
N ARG A 209 11.58 6.00 34.63
CA ARG A 209 11.52 6.55 33.27
C ARG A 209 10.09 7.02 33.02
N HIS A 210 9.90 8.30 32.77
CA HIS A 210 8.58 8.92 32.55
C HIS A 210 7.75 8.10 31.55
N ALA A 211 6.57 7.64 32.00
CA ALA A 211 5.55 7.12 31.10
C ALA A 211 5.08 8.28 30.21
N ALA A 212 5.23 8.15 28.90
CA ALA A 212 4.67 9.09 27.95
C ALA A 212 3.20 8.71 27.76
N VAL A 213 2.31 9.36 28.52
CA VAL A 213 0.88 9.18 28.31
C VAL A 213 0.52 9.81 26.96
N ILE A 214 0.17 8.99 25.98
CA ILE A 214 -0.38 9.48 24.71
C ILE A 214 -1.85 9.82 24.99
N GLN A 215 -2.11 11.11 25.18
CA GLN A 215 -3.48 11.59 25.42
C GLN A 215 -4.41 11.20 24.26
N SER A 216 -5.67 10.93 24.60
CA SER A 216 -6.70 10.56 23.62
C SER A 216 -6.68 11.50 22.41
N ASN A 217 -6.48 10.96 21.21
CA ASN A 217 -6.64 11.72 19.97
C ASN A 217 -8.12 11.67 19.56
N PRO A 218 -8.83 12.82 19.54
CA PRO A 218 -10.25 12.88 19.19
C PRO A 218 -10.59 12.28 17.81
N ASP A 219 -9.62 12.27 16.90
CA ASP A 219 -9.77 11.76 15.52
C ASP A 219 -9.59 10.24 15.40
N GLN A 220 -9.09 9.57 16.45
CA GLN A 220 -8.85 8.13 16.45
C GLN A 220 -9.65 7.38 17.53
N SER A 221 -9.79 7.94 18.74
CA SER A 221 -10.59 7.37 19.83
C SER A 221 -10.95 8.47 20.84
N LYS A 222 -12.23 8.80 21.01
CA LYS A 222 -12.67 9.83 21.99
C LYS A 222 -12.60 9.35 23.47
N HIS A 223 -12.32 8.07 23.74
CA HIS A 223 -12.56 7.49 25.07
C HIS A 223 -11.52 6.49 25.61
N LEU A 224 -10.36 6.33 24.97
CA LEU A 224 -9.32 5.42 25.49
C LEU A 224 -7.94 6.08 25.50
N GLU A 225 -7.43 6.27 26.71
CA GLU A 225 -6.04 6.63 26.96
C GLU A 225 -5.20 5.37 26.76
N THR A 226 -4.33 5.38 25.75
CA THR A 226 -3.27 4.38 25.61
C THR A 226 -2.02 4.95 26.25
N ALA A 227 -1.45 4.23 27.21
CA ALA A 227 -0.20 4.69 27.82
C ALA A 227 0.96 4.00 27.13
N ARG A 228 1.98 4.79 26.76
CA ARG A 228 3.22 4.27 26.22
C ARG A 228 4.32 4.47 27.24
N MET A 229 5.03 3.42 27.58
CA MET A 229 6.13 3.52 28.54
C MET A 229 7.38 2.82 28.04
N LYS A 230 8.54 3.27 28.54
CA LYS A 230 9.83 2.71 28.16
C LYS A 230 10.38 1.88 29.31
N ILE A 231 10.56 0.58 29.09
CA ILE A 231 11.19 -0.34 30.05
C ILE A 231 12.51 -0.81 29.44
N GLY A 232 13.62 -0.49 30.12
CA GLY A 232 14.95 -0.65 29.51
C GLY A 232 15.05 0.18 28.24
N GLU A 233 15.48 -0.43 27.13
CA GLU A 233 15.60 0.26 25.85
C GLU A 233 14.36 0.16 24.95
N MET A 234 13.35 -0.62 25.35
CA MET A 234 12.17 -0.90 24.52
C MET A 234 10.94 -0.10 24.98
N TRP A 235 10.14 0.29 24.00
CA TRP A 235 8.84 0.91 24.22
C TRP A 235 7.77 -0.17 24.27
N ILE A 236 6.88 -0.07 25.24
CA ILE A 236 5.70 -0.93 25.34
C ILE A 236 4.44 -0.06 25.34
N ASP A 237 3.39 -0.56 24.71
CA ASP A 237 2.08 0.08 24.68
C ASP A 237 1.15 -0.67 25.63
N LEU A 238 0.52 0.08 26.54
CA LEU A 238 -0.39 -0.45 27.56
C LEU A 238 -1.81 -0.12 27.12
N VAL A 239 -2.55 -1.17 26.77
CA VAL A 239 -3.89 -1.09 26.22
C VAL A 239 -4.89 -1.80 27.12
N ASN A 240 -6.12 -1.32 27.11
CA ASN A 240 -7.22 -1.98 27.80
C ASN A 240 -7.91 -2.99 26.89
N LEU A 241 -8.34 -4.10 27.48
CA LEU A 241 -9.34 -4.93 26.84
C LEU A 241 -10.64 -4.14 26.72
N ARG A 242 -11.20 -4.15 25.51
CA ARG A 242 -12.37 -3.34 25.21
C ARG A 242 -13.42 -4.12 24.43
N SER A 243 -14.66 -3.74 24.69
CA SER A 243 -15.82 -4.07 23.87
C SER A 243 -16.24 -2.83 23.09
N GLU A 244 -16.58 -3.00 21.81
CA GLU A 244 -16.93 -1.92 20.89
C GLU A 244 -18.37 -2.06 20.42
N THR A 245 -19.07 -0.93 20.31
CA THR A 245 -20.39 -0.86 19.67
C THR A 245 -20.37 0.22 18.60
N TYR A 246 -20.70 -0.13 17.37
CA TYR A 246 -20.67 0.76 16.22
C TYR A 246 -22.04 1.37 15.96
N ALA A 247 -22.06 2.66 15.62
CA ALA A 247 -23.27 3.29 15.10
C ALA A 247 -23.35 3.09 13.58
N ALA A 248 -24.57 3.05 13.02
CA ALA A 248 -24.76 2.76 11.60
C ALA A 248 -24.05 3.77 10.67
N ASP A 249 -23.92 5.02 11.10
CA ASP A 249 -23.37 6.15 10.35
C ASP A 249 -21.92 6.52 10.71
N SER A 250 -21.39 5.98 11.81
CA SER A 250 -20.05 6.32 12.32
C SER A 250 -19.12 5.12 12.31
N ARG A 251 -17.91 5.33 11.80
CA ARG A 251 -16.77 4.41 11.94
C ARG A 251 -16.26 4.33 13.39
N ILE A 252 -16.48 5.36 14.19
CA ILE A 252 -15.89 5.46 15.54
C ILE A 252 -16.85 4.76 16.51
N PRO A 253 -16.45 3.64 17.14
CA PRO A 253 -17.31 2.94 18.07
C PRO A 253 -17.36 3.63 19.43
N THR A 254 -18.42 3.35 20.19
CA THR A 254 -18.45 3.58 21.63
C THR A 254 -17.74 2.41 22.31
N MET A 255 -16.84 2.71 23.24
CA MET A 255 -15.94 1.73 23.86
C MET A 255 -16.25 1.55 25.35
N THR A 256 -16.17 0.31 25.84
CA THR A 256 -16.31 -0.05 27.26
C THR A 256 -15.27 -1.11 27.63
N PHE A 257 -14.98 -1.30 28.93
CA PHE A 257 -14.13 -2.42 29.37
C PHE A 257 -14.74 -3.74 28.93
N GLY A 258 -13.91 -4.59 28.32
CA GLY A 258 -14.33 -5.86 27.74
C GLY A 258 -13.56 -7.04 28.32
N THR A 259 -14.11 -8.22 28.13
CA THR A 259 -13.40 -9.48 28.37
C THR A 259 -12.35 -9.74 27.28
N PRO A 260 -11.37 -10.64 27.52
CA PRO A 260 -10.42 -11.06 26.48
C PRO A 260 -11.11 -11.56 25.20
N GLU A 261 -12.23 -12.27 25.37
CA GLU A 261 -13.02 -12.81 24.25
C GLU A 261 -13.69 -11.70 23.44
N GLN A 262 -14.30 -10.72 24.11
CA GLN A 262 -14.88 -9.54 23.45
C GLN A 262 -13.81 -8.73 22.71
N ASP A 263 -12.61 -8.59 23.29
CA ASP A 263 -11.48 -7.94 22.63
C ASP A 263 -10.97 -8.73 21.42
N ALA A 264 -10.96 -10.06 21.50
CA ALA A 264 -10.61 -10.93 20.37
C ALA A 264 -11.59 -10.76 19.20
N LEU A 265 -12.88 -10.81 19.49
CA LEU A 265 -13.95 -10.81 18.48
C LEU A 265 -14.08 -9.48 17.75
N ARG A 266 -13.77 -8.35 18.40
CA ARG A 266 -13.76 -7.04 17.73
C ARG A 266 -12.58 -6.81 16.80
N ARG A 267 -11.52 -7.63 16.85
CA ARG A 267 -10.30 -7.42 16.03
C ARG A 267 -10.55 -7.70 14.55
N ASP A 268 -9.62 -7.28 13.73
CA ASP A 268 -9.75 -7.38 12.28
C ASP A 268 -9.70 -8.83 11.78
N PHE A 269 -8.71 -9.61 12.22
CA PHE A 269 -8.49 -10.97 11.76
C PHE A 269 -8.17 -11.93 12.91
N THR A 270 -8.55 -13.19 12.75
CA THR A 270 -8.32 -14.27 13.73
C THR A 270 -6.83 -14.41 14.08
N MET A 271 -5.94 -14.34 13.10
CA MET A 271 -4.48 -14.33 13.30
C MET A 271 -3.95 -13.16 14.16
N ASN A 272 -4.69 -12.04 14.21
CA ASN A 272 -4.35 -10.86 15.02
C ASN A 272 -5.13 -10.81 16.34
N ALA A 273 -6.00 -11.80 16.58
CA ALA A 273 -6.82 -11.94 17.78
C ALA A 273 -6.23 -12.94 18.80
N LEU A 274 -4.98 -13.33 18.58
CA LEU A 274 -4.22 -14.18 19.50
C LEU A 274 -3.64 -13.35 20.65
N PHE A 275 -3.64 -13.96 21.84
CA PHE A 275 -3.01 -13.42 23.04
C PHE A 275 -1.91 -14.34 23.54
N TYR A 276 -0.91 -13.76 24.19
CA TYR A 276 0.11 -14.47 24.94
C TYR A 276 -0.01 -14.07 26.40
N ASN A 277 -0.51 -14.97 27.24
CA ASN A 277 -0.81 -14.70 28.63
C ASN A 277 0.47 -14.79 29.46
N ILE A 278 0.98 -13.61 29.82
CA ILE A 278 2.23 -13.45 30.58
C ILE A 278 2.00 -13.89 32.04
N THR A 279 0.82 -13.62 32.59
CA THR A 279 0.45 -14.01 33.96
C THR A 279 0.33 -15.54 34.12
N ALA A 280 -0.14 -16.25 33.10
CA ALA A 280 -0.33 -17.70 33.10
C ALA A 280 0.91 -18.48 32.62
N GLY A 281 2.11 -17.92 32.72
CA GLY A 281 3.35 -18.62 32.38
C GLY A 281 3.63 -18.70 30.87
N GLY A 282 3.07 -17.80 30.07
CA GLY A 282 3.38 -17.70 28.65
C GLY A 282 2.57 -18.62 27.74
N VAL A 283 1.30 -18.86 28.07
CA VAL A 283 0.41 -19.66 27.22
C VAL A 283 -0.18 -18.78 26.12
N VAL A 284 -0.21 -19.30 24.88
CA VAL A 284 -0.92 -18.65 23.78
C VAL A 284 -2.41 -18.97 23.88
N GLU A 285 -3.24 -17.95 23.95
CA GLU A 285 -4.69 -18.04 24.02
C GLU A 285 -5.31 -17.68 22.66
N ASP A 286 -6.09 -18.60 22.09
CA ASP A 286 -6.89 -18.38 20.90
C ASP A 286 -8.38 -18.39 21.26
N LEU A 287 -8.90 -17.21 21.58
CA LEU A 287 -10.30 -17.04 21.99
C LEU A 287 -11.27 -17.06 20.80
N THR A 288 -10.75 -17.04 19.57
CA THR A 288 -11.56 -17.22 18.35
C THR A 288 -11.74 -18.71 18.01
N GLY A 289 -10.91 -19.58 18.60
CA GLY A 289 -10.85 -21.02 18.33
C GLY A 289 -10.32 -21.40 16.95
N ARG A 290 -9.95 -20.42 16.11
CA ARG A 290 -9.51 -20.64 14.72
C ARG A 290 -8.22 -19.90 14.35
N GLY A 291 -7.80 -18.91 15.12
CA GLY A 291 -6.63 -18.07 14.81
C GLY A 291 -5.33 -18.85 14.66
N LEU A 292 -5.07 -19.87 15.49
CA LEU A 292 -3.87 -20.71 15.34
C LEU A 292 -3.93 -21.59 14.09
N GLN A 293 -5.11 -22.14 13.78
CA GLN A 293 -5.30 -22.97 12.59
C GLN A 293 -5.23 -22.13 11.31
N ASP A 294 -5.90 -20.99 11.29
CA ASP A 294 -5.86 -20.03 10.17
C ASP A 294 -4.42 -19.53 9.92
N LEU A 295 -3.62 -19.34 10.98
CA LEU A 295 -2.20 -18.98 10.87
C LEU A 295 -1.37 -20.09 10.21
N ARG A 296 -1.61 -21.36 10.56
CA ARG A 296 -0.96 -22.53 9.94
C ARG A 296 -1.35 -22.71 8.48
N ASP A 297 -2.63 -22.52 8.18
CA ASP A 297 -3.18 -22.68 6.84
C ASP A 297 -2.88 -21.49 5.91
N GLY A 298 -2.24 -20.44 6.43
CA GLY A 298 -1.96 -19.20 5.70
C GLY A 298 -3.24 -18.52 5.23
N LEU A 299 -4.22 -18.37 6.11
CA LEU A 299 -5.58 -17.91 5.79
C LEU A 299 -5.95 -16.64 6.55
N ILE A 300 -6.38 -15.61 5.82
CA ILE A 300 -6.98 -14.39 6.38
C ILE A 300 -8.47 -14.64 6.58
N ARG A 301 -8.93 -14.60 7.83
CA ARG A 301 -10.34 -14.75 8.23
C ARG A 301 -10.68 -13.73 9.32
N THR A 302 -11.91 -13.21 9.32
CA THR A 302 -12.43 -12.32 10.37
C THR A 302 -12.99 -13.15 11.55
N PRO A 303 -12.89 -12.68 12.81
CA PRO A 303 -13.48 -13.39 13.95
C PRO A 303 -15.02 -13.51 13.86
N LEU A 304 -15.66 -12.42 13.46
CA LEU A 304 -17.09 -12.28 13.23
C LEU A 304 -17.43 -12.35 11.73
N PRO A 305 -18.71 -12.42 11.33
CA PRO A 305 -19.10 -12.42 9.92
C PRO A 305 -18.43 -11.28 9.13
N PRO A 306 -17.77 -11.55 7.99
CA PRO A 306 -16.99 -10.54 7.26
C PRO A 306 -17.79 -9.32 6.85
N ARG A 307 -19.04 -9.51 6.41
CA ARG A 307 -19.91 -8.41 5.97
C ARG A 307 -20.19 -7.41 7.08
N GLU A 308 -20.53 -7.88 8.27
CA GLU A 308 -20.74 -7.02 9.45
C GLU A 308 -19.44 -6.30 9.82
N THR A 309 -18.35 -7.07 9.91
CA THR A 309 -17.01 -6.56 10.22
C THR A 309 -16.57 -5.42 9.28
N PHE A 310 -16.87 -5.55 7.98
CA PHE A 310 -16.53 -4.54 6.98
C PHE A 310 -17.51 -3.36 6.92
N LEU A 311 -18.75 -3.51 7.37
CA LEU A 311 -19.69 -2.40 7.47
C LEU A 311 -19.43 -1.52 8.70
N ASP A 312 -18.94 -2.13 9.78
CA ASP A 312 -18.48 -1.45 11.00
C ASP A 312 -17.18 -0.68 10.73
N ASP A 313 -16.17 -1.36 10.16
CA ASP A 313 -14.92 -0.73 9.75
C ASP A 313 -14.49 -1.18 8.33
N PRO A 314 -14.85 -0.41 7.29
CA PRO A 314 -14.52 -0.74 5.90
C PRO A 314 -13.02 -0.76 5.59
N LEU A 315 -12.18 -0.12 6.42
CA LEU A 315 -10.73 -0.15 6.21
C LEU A 315 -10.16 -1.56 6.38
N ARG A 316 -10.85 -2.43 7.13
CA ARG A 316 -10.45 -3.83 7.32
C ARG A 316 -10.37 -4.59 6.00
N VAL A 317 -11.12 -4.19 4.98
CA VAL A 317 -11.02 -4.77 3.64
C VAL A 317 -9.65 -4.51 3.02
N LEU A 318 -9.17 -3.26 3.08
CA LEU A 318 -7.84 -2.90 2.59
C LEU A 318 -6.75 -3.58 3.44
N ARG A 319 -6.96 -3.72 4.75
CA ARG A 319 -6.05 -4.47 5.62
C ARG A 319 -5.99 -5.95 5.25
N ALA A 320 -7.11 -6.57 4.87
CA ALA A 320 -7.16 -7.97 4.44
C ALA A 320 -6.30 -8.18 3.20
N VAL A 321 -6.43 -7.29 2.20
CA VAL A 321 -5.60 -7.29 0.99
C VAL A 321 -4.13 -7.08 1.32
N ARG A 322 -3.81 -6.12 2.20
CA ARG A 322 -2.42 -5.83 2.59
C ARG A 322 -1.80 -7.01 3.33
N PHE A 323 -2.49 -7.62 4.29
CA PHE A 323 -1.95 -8.74 5.05
C PHE A 323 -1.86 -10.01 4.21
N GLY A 324 -2.87 -10.29 3.38
CA GLY A 324 -2.83 -11.41 2.44
C GLY A 324 -1.59 -11.33 1.55
N THR A 325 -1.36 -10.18 0.92
CA THR A 325 -0.20 -9.98 0.04
C THR A 325 1.13 -9.86 0.80
N ARG A 326 1.15 -9.28 2.00
CA ARG A 326 2.37 -9.17 2.83
C ARG A 326 2.88 -10.53 3.31
N PHE A 327 1.98 -11.42 3.72
CA PHE A 327 2.34 -12.72 4.27
C PHE A 327 2.25 -13.86 3.25
N GLY A 328 1.70 -13.60 2.06
CA GLY A 328 1.41 -14.66 1.08
C GLY A 328 0.20 -15.52 1.49
N PHE A 329 -0.70 -14.98 2.32
CA PHE A 329 -1.86 -15.68 2.84
C PHE A 329 -3.05 -15.51 1.90
N ARG A 330 -3.89 -16.54 1.80
CA ARG A 330 -5.14 -16.48 1.04
C ARG A 330 -6.22 -15.78 1.85
N LEU A 331 -7.15 -15.11 1.16
CA LEU A 331 -8.35 -14.57 1.79
C LEU A 331 -9.42 -15.65 1.84
N HIS A 332 -10.10 -15.79 2.97
CA HIS A 332 -11.24 -16.71 3.09
C HIS A 332 -12.34 -16.38 2.06
N PRO A 333 -13.03 -17.38 1.47
CA PRO A 333 -14.11 -17.14 0.50
C PRO A 333 -15.16 -16.12 0.99
N ASP A 334 -15.61 -16.23 2.24
CA ASP A 334 -16.58 -15.28 2.80
C ASP A 334 -16.06 -13.84 2.86
N ILE A 335 -14.73 -13.65 3.02
CA ILE A 335 -14.11 -12.32 2.95
C ILE A 335 -14.17 -11.79 1.51
N LEU A 336 -13.86 -12.65 0.53
CA LEU A 336 -13.87 -12.28 -0.89
C LEU A 336 -15.28 -11.85 -1.32
N GLU A 337 -16.30 -12.63 -0.95
CA GLU A 337 -17.70 -12.32 -1.22
C GLU A 337 -18.13 -11.01 -0.55
N ALA A 338 -17.84 -10.83 0.74
CA ALA A 338 -18.21 -9.62 1.46
C ALA A 338 -17.50 -8.38 0.91
N ALA A 339 -16.20 -8.49 0.60
CA ALA A 339 -15.39 -7.40 0.08
C ALA A 339 -15.82 -6.96 -1.33
N ALA A 340 -16.32 -7.88 -2.16
CA ALA A 340 -16.84 -7.60 -3.49
C ALA A 340 -18.24 -6.96 -3.50
N SER A 341 -18.90 -6.88 -2.34
CA SER A 341 -20.26 -6.33 -2.24
C SER A 341 -20.31 -4.81 -2.42
N GLU A 342 -21.38 -4.34 -3.10
CA GLU A 342 -21.60 -2.90 -3.31
C GLU A 342 -21.65 -2.10 -2.01
N GLN A 343 -22.27 -2.68 -0.97
CA GLN A 343 -22.43 -2.01 0.32
C GLN A 343 -21.08 -1.71 0.96
N VAL A 344 -20.14 -2.66 0.89
CA VAL A 344 -18.78 -2.47 1.42
C VAL A 344 -18.01 -1.45 0.59
N ARG A 345 -18.16 -1.46 -0.74
CA ARG A 345 -17.55 -0.45 -1.62
C ARG A 345 -18.03 0.97 -1.30
N VAL A 346 -19.33 1.16 -1.14
CA VAL A 346 -19.93 2.45 -0.75
C VAL A 346 -19.49 2.86 0.66
N ALA A 347 -19.49 1.92 1.61
CA ALA A 347 -19.04 2.19 2.98
C ALA A 347 -17.56 2.60 3.02
N LEU A 348 -16.69 1.95 2.24
CA LEU A 348 -15.28 2.31 2.10
C LEU A 348 -15.11 3.73 1.54
N ALA A 349 -15.90 4.09 0.54
CA ALA A 349 -15.82 5.42 -0.07
C ALA A 349 -16.33 6.55 0.83
N THR A 350 -17.27 6.27 1.74
CA THR A 350 -17.99 7.27 2.54
C THR A 350 -17.55 7.36 4.00
N LYS A 351 -17.28 6.23 4.67
CA LYS A 351 -16.94 6.17 6.11
C LYS A 351 -15.44 6.28 6.40
N VAL A 352 -14.57 6.07 5.40
CA VAL A 352 -13.12 6.02 5.60
C VAL A 352 -12.44 7.21 4.94
N SER A 353 -11.60 7.92 5.69
CA SER A 353 -10.86 9.06 5.15
C SER A 353 -9.82 8.61 4.12
N LYS A 354 -9.52 9.49 3.17
CA LYS A 354 -8.55 9.21 2.10
C LYS A 354 -7.14 9.04 2.64
N GLU A 355 -6.80 9.69 3.74
CA GLU A 355 -5.51 9.57 4.43
C GLU A 355 -5.28 8.12 4.91
N ARG A 356 -6.33 7.49 5.48
CA ARG A 356 -6.23 6.10 5.97
C ARG A 356 -6.16 5.08 4.83
N VAL A 357 -6.93 5.31 3.77
CA VAL A 357 -6.81 4.52 2.53
C VAL A 357 -5.38 4.63 1.98
N GLY A 358 -4.85 5.85 1.93
CA GLY A 358 -3.47 6.15 1.54
C GLY A 358 -2.42 5.40 2.34
N THR A 359 -2.56 5.34 3.67
CA THR A 359 -1.64 4.59 4.55
C THR A 359 -1.66 3.08 4.29
N GLU A 360 -2.84 2.47 4.12
CA GLU A 360 -2.93 1.04 3.83
C GLU A 360 -2.35 0.72 2.44
N LEU A 361 -2.61 1.58 1.44
CA LEU A 361 -2.00 1.45 0.11
C LEU A 361 -0.47 1.62 0.14
N GLU A 362 0.05 2.58 0.91
CA GLU A 362 1.50 2.75 1.05
C GLU A 362 2.13 1.49 1.66
N GLY A 363 1.45 0.87 2.62
CA GLY A 363 1.82 -0.43 3.16
C GLY A 363 1.80 -1.57 2.13
N MET A 364 0.87 -1.55 1.15
CA MET A 364 0.84 -2.50 0.03
C MET A 364 2.00 -2.28 -0.94
N PHE A 365 2.28 -1.02 -1.30
CA PHE A 365 3.37 -0.66 -2.22
C PHE A 365 4.76 -0.97 -1.65
N ASN A 366 4.93 -0.78 -0.34
CA ASN A 366 6.16 -1.12 0.38
C ASN A 366 6.25 -2.62 0.74
N GLY A 367 5.21 -3.40 0.42
CA GLY A 367 5.17 -4.84 0.63
C GLY A 367 5.92 -5.65 -0.44
N PRO A 368 5.98 -6.98 -0.27
CA PRO A 368 6.71 -7.86 -1.20
C PRO A 368 6.05 -7.93 -2.58
N THR A 369 4.71 -8.00 -2.64
CA THR A 369 3.94 -8.22 -3.87
C THR A 369 2.89 -7.12 -4.11
N PRO A 370 3.31 -5.88 -4.40
CA PRO A 370 2.41 -4.73 -4.62
C PRO A 370 1.53 -4.89 -5.84
N VAL A 371 2.02 -5.52 -6.91
CA VAL A 371 1.23 -5.82 -8.12
C VAL A 371 0.03 -6.69 -7.75
N GLU A 372 0.25 -7.74 -6.95
CA GLU A 372 -0.83 -8.63 -6.52
C GLU A 372 -1.83 -7.92 -5.62
N ALA A 373 -1.38 -7.02 -4.75
CA ALA A 373 -2.28 -6.22 -3.94
C ALA A 373 -3.22 -5.37 -4.79
N VAL A 374 -2.69 -4.69 -5.81
CA VAL A 374 -3.50 -3.85 -6.71
C VAL A 374 -4.42 -4.69 -7.60
N ARG A 375 -3.97 -5.84 -8.08
CA ARG A 375 -4.81 -6.81 -8.81
C ARG A 375 -5.95 -7.33 -7.95
N LEU A 376 -5.69 -7.64 -6.68
CA LEU A 376 -6.73 -8.08 -5.76
C LEU A 376 -7.76 -6.97 -5.50
N LEU A 377 -7.34 -5.71 -5.36
CA LEU A 377 -8.26 -4.56 -5.30
C LEU A 377 -9.12 -4.44 -6.57
N GLN A 378 -8.54 -4.71 -7.75
CA GLN A 378 -9.27 -4.72 -9.01
C GLN A 378 -10.28 -5.87 -9.09
N ARG A 379 -9.90 -7.09 -8.71
CA ARG A 379 -10.76 -8.28 -8.68
C ARG A 379 -11.93 -8.13 -7.72
N LEU A 380 -11.71 -7.48 -6.58
CA LEU A 380 -12.74 -7.16 -5.59
C LEU A 380 -13.60 -5.95 -5.99
N GLY A 381 -13.35 -5.30 -7.14
CA GLY A 381 -14.12 -4.13 -7.57
C GLY A 381 -13.90 -2.87 -6.71
N LEU A 382 -12.81 -2.84 -5.92
CA LEU A 382 -12.47 -1.76 -4.99
C LEU A 382 -11.53 -0.71 -5.61
N PHE A 383 -10.94 -1.00 -6.77
CA PHE A 383 -9.96 -0.13 -7.43
C PHE A 383 -10.48 1.31 -7.59
N THR A 384 -11.70 1.50 -8.06
CA THR A 384 -12.26 2.84 -8.31
C THR A 384 -12.61 3.61 -7.04
N ALA A 385 -12.87 2.90 -5.93
CA ALA A 385 -13.10 3.52 -4.62
C ALA A 385 -11.79 4.01 -3.99
N VAL A 386 -10.71 3.26 -4.23
CA VAL A 386 -9.36 3.49 -3.71
C VAL A 386 -8.62 4.55 -4.55
N PHE A 387 -8.51 4.34 -5.86
CA PHE A 387 -7.87 5.25 -6.83
C PHE A 387 -8.87 6.28 -7.37
N ALA A 388 -9.67 6.88 -6.49
CA ALA A 388 -10.84 7.68 -6.87
C ALA A 388 -10.50 8.83 -7.85
N LEU A 389 -11.24 8.87 -8.95
CA LEU A 389 -11.22 9.97 -9.92
C LEU A 389 -12.46 10.86 -9.76
N PRO A 390 -12.40 12.16 -10.09
CA PRO A 390 -13.59 13.00 -10.14
C PRO A 390 -14.61 12.48 -11.14
N ALA A 391 -15.90 12.68 -10.85
CA ALA A 391 -17.00 12.17 -11.68
C ALA A 391 -16.92 12.61 -13.15
N SER A 392 -16.44 13.83 -13.40
CA SER A 392 -16.24 14.36 -14.76
C SER A 392 -15.19 13.59 -15.57
N LEU A 393 -14.18 13.04 -14.90
CA LEU A 393 -13.17 12.22 -15.55
C LEU A 393 -13.60 10.75 -15.62
N LEU A 394 -14.21 10.24 -14.54
CA LEU A 394 -14.70 8.86 -14.48
C LEU A 394 -15.74 8.56 -15.57
N SER A 395 -16.61 9.53 -15.90
CA SER A 395 -17.56 9.42 -17.02
C SER A 395 -16.89 9.31 -18.39
N ARG A 396 -15.67 9.84 -18.56
CA ARG A 396 -14.90 9.77 -19.81
C ARG A 396 -14.10 8.48 -19.94
N VAL A 397 -13.48 8.03 -18.84
CA VAL A 397 -12.61 6.84 -18.84
C VAL A 397 -13.35 5.54 -18.54
N GLY A 398 -14.56 5.64 -17.98
CA GLY A 398 -15.37 4.49 -17.53
C GLY A 398 -14.86 3.86 -16.24
N ASN A 399 -15.62 2.93 -15.66
CA ASN A 399 -15.23 2.22 -14.42
C ASN A 399 -14.17 1.13 -14.64
N GLY A 400 -13.87 0.78 -15.90
CA GLY A 400 -12.93 -0.27 -16.27
C GLY A 400 -11.46 0.15 -16.31
N TYR A 401 -11.14 1.43 -16.02
CA TYR A 401 -9.77 1.95 -16.16
C TYR A 401 -8.74 1.28 -15.25
N GLY A 402 -9.18 0.54 -14.22
CA GLY A 402 -8.26 -0.21 -13.35
C GLY A 402 -7.53 -1.35 -14.06
N VAL A 403 -8.12 -1.97 -15.10
CA VAL A 403 -7.49 -3.06 -15.87
C VAL A 403 -6.21 -2.59 -16.59
N PRO A 404 -6.23 -1.54 -17.44
CA PRO A 404 -5.01 -1.05 -18.07
C PRO A 404 -3.96 -0.56 -17.05
N CYS A 405 -4.39 0.02 -15.93
CA CYS A 405 -3.50 0.42 -14.84
C CYS A 405 -2.78 -0.80 -14.23
N CYS A 406 -3.51 -1.86 -13.88
CA CYS A 406 -2.92 -3.09 -13.35
C CYS A 406 -1.95 -3.73 -14.36
N THR A 407 -2.31 -3.71 -15.65
CA THR A 407 -1.52 -4.31 -16.73
C THR A 407 -0.16 -3.62 -16.90
N THR A 408 -0.16 -2.28 -16.89
CA THR A 408 1.07 -1.47 -17.01
C THR A 408 1.96 -1.60 -15.78
N MET A 409 1.38 -1.61 -14.57
CA MET A 409 2.12 -1.88 -13.33
C MET A 409 2.78 -3.27 -13.32
N ALA A 410 2.04 -4.31 -13.73
CA ALA A 410 2.54 -5.68 -13.81
C ALA A 410 3.69 -5.83 -14.82
N ALA A 411 3.58 -5.18 -15.99
CA ALA A 411 4.64 -5.18 -16.99
C ALA A 411 5.95 -4.58 -16.44
N ALA A 412 5.86 -3.46 -15.69
CA ALA A 412 7.02 -2.86 -15.06
C ALA A 412 7.67 -3.78 -14.00
N ASP A 413 6.88 -4.40 -13.11
CA ASP A 413 7.42 -5.34 -12.10
C ASP A 413 8.09 -6.56 -12.75
N ARG A 414 7.51 -7.09 -13.85
CA ARG A 414 8.11 -8.20 -14.62
C ARG A 414 9.47 -7.82 -15.20
N ILE A 415 9.61 -6.62 -15.75
CA ILE A 415 10.88 -6.12 -16.30
C ILE A 415 11.95 -6.03 -15.20
N ILE A 416 11.63 -5.44 -14.05
CA ILE A 416 12.58 -5.30 -12.93
C ILE A 416 13.06 -6.68 -12.46
N ARG A 417 12.14 -7.63 -12.27
CA ARG A 417 12.46 -8.99 -11.82
C ARG A 417 13.34 -9.73 -12.81
N ALA A 418 13.04 -9.63 -14.10
CA ALA A 418 13.81 -10.31 -15.15
C ALA A 418 15.22 -9.74 -15.33
N LEU A 419 15.41 -8.43 -15.07
CA LEU A 419 16.73 -7.79 -15.14
C LEU A 419 17.54 -7.92 -13.85
N GLY A 420 16.91 -8.32 -12.74
CA GLY A 420 17.58 -8.37 -11.43
C GLY A 420 18.08 -6.99 -10.97
N LEU A 421 17.41 -5.91 -11.38
CA LEU A 421 17.79 -4.56 -10.98
C LEU A 421 17.54 -4.38 -9.48
N GLU A 422 18.61 -4.09 -8.73
CA GLU A 422 18.49 -3.68 -7.34
C GLU A 422 17.86 -2.29 -7.27
N MET A 423 16.82 -2.16 -6.46
CA MET A 423 16.08 -0.92 -6.24
C MET A 423 15.81 -0.76 -4.77
N ASP A 424 15.96 0.45 -4.26
CA ASP A 424 15.48 0.74 -2.91
C ASP A 424 13.94 0.76 -2.85
N LYS A 425 13.39 0.83 -1.63
CA LYS A 425 11.93 0.81 -1.41
C LYS A 425 11.24 2.01 -2.07
N ASP A 426 11.87 3.18 -2.07
CA ASP A 426 11.33 4.39 -2.66
C ASP A 426 11.37 4.31 -4.19
N GLU A 427 12.46 3.85 -4.78
CA GLU A 427 12.63 3.65 -6.22
C GLU A 427 11.59 2.69 -6.79
N ARG A 428 11.41 1.55 -6.12
CA ARG A 428 10.40 0.56 -6.51
C ARG A 428 9.00 1.17 -6.43
N ARG A 429 8.71 1.91 -5.36
CA ARG A 429 7.43 2.60 -5.18
C ARG A 429 7.19 3.66 -6.26
N PHE A 430 8.19 4.47 -6.60
CA PHE A 430 8.09 5.47 -7.66
C PHE A 430 7.80 4.83 -9.02
N LEU A 431 8.55 3.79 -9.38
CA LEU A 431 8.39 3.11 -10.65
C LEU A 431 7.02 2.45 -10.78
N LEU A 432 6.59 1.70 -9.74
CA LEU A 432 5.30 1.01 -9.78
C LEU A 432 4.12 1.99 -9.74
N LEU A 433 4.22 3.09 -9.00
CA LEU A 433 3.19 4.14 -9.01
C LEU A 433 3.11 4.82 -10.37
N ALA A 434 4.26 5.17 -10.96
CA ALA A 434 4.30 5.76 -12.29
C ALA A 434 3.71 4.80 -13.33
N ALA A 435 4.12 3.53 -13.31
CA ALA A 435 3.59 2.49 -14.18
C ALA A 435 2.08 2.30 -14.01
N LEU A 436 1.58 2.24 -12.79
CA LEU A 436 0.14 2.11 -12.52
C LEU A 436 -0.68 3.26 -13.11
N LEU A 437 -0.15 4.49 -13.06
CA LEU A 437 -0.86 5.69 -13.48
C LEU A 437 -0.61 6.08 -14.94
N LEU A 438 0.20 5.31 -15.68
CA LEU A 438 0.51 5.59 -17.08
C LEU A 438 -0.71 5.77 -17.99
N PRO A 439 -1.79 4.95 -17.87
CA PRO A 439 -2.98 5.10 -18.70
C PRO A 439 -3.74 6.41 -18.46
N LEU A 440 -3.50 7.06 -17.33
CA LEU A 440 -4.10 8.34 -16.96
C LEU A 440 -3.22 9.54 -17.33
N ARG A 441 -2.06 9.31 -17.96
CA ARG A 441 -1.17 10.40 -18.39
C ARG A 441 -1.87 11.30 -19.42
N GLY A 442 -1.51 12.57 -19.44
CA GLY A 442 -2.09 13.55 -20.38
C GLY A 442 -3.50 14.04 -20.02
N LEU A 443 -4.25 13.31 -19.20
CA LEU A 443 -5.56 13.74 -18.72
C LEU A 443 -5.43 14.93 -17.75
N GLN A 444 -6.36 15.87 -17.86
CA GLN A 444 -6.41 17.07 -17.01
C GLN A 444 -7.74 17.19 -16.28
N ILE A 445 -7.67 17.74 -15.08
CA ILE A 445 -8.81 17.94 -14.17
C ILE A 445 -8.83 19.43 -13.79
N PRO A 446 -10.01 20.09 -13.82
CA PRO A 446 -10.13 21.45 -13.33
C PRO A 446 -9.87 21.50 -11.82
N ALA A 447 -8.92 22.34 -11.40
CA ALA A 447 -8.62 22.59 -9.99
C ALA A 447 -9.26 23.89 -9.49
N ALA A 448 -9.13 24.15 -8.19
CA ALA A 448 -9.57 25.40 -7.58
C ALA A 448 -8.97 26.60 -8.32
N LYS A 449 -9.83 27.60 -8.64
CA LYS A 449 -9.52 28.78 -9.47
C LYS A 449 -9.37 28.52 -10.98
N GLY A 450 -9.87 27.40 -11.51
CA GLY A 450 -9.93 27.14 -12.96
C GLY A 450 -8.59 26.75 -13.60
N LYS A 451 -7.53 26.55 -12.81
CA LYS A 451 -6.26 26.00 -13.30
C LYS A 451 -6.43 24.52 -13.62
N LEU A 452 -5.96 24.08 -14.78
CA LEU A 452 -5.93 22.66 -15.11
C LEU A 452 -4.77 21.98 -14.38
N THR A 453 -5.04 20.84 -13.77
CA THR A 453 -4.05 20.02 -13.08
C THR A 453 -4.02 18.62 -13.70
N PRO A 454 -2.84 17.99 -13.88
CA PRO A 454 -2.76 16.62 -14.35
C PRO A 454 -3.57 15.66 -13.47
N ALA A 455 -4.29 14.73 -14.09
CA ALA A 455 -5.14 13.77 -13.39
C ALA A 455 -4.32 12.88 -12.43
N THR A 456 -3.13 12.47 -12.85
CA THR A 456 -2.19 11.69 -12.04
C THR A 456 -1.78 12.44 -10.77
N ALA A 457 -1.44 13.72 -10.89
CA ALA A 457 -1.09 14.58 -9.76
C ALA A 457 -2.27 14.79 -8.80
N ALA A 458 -3.47 15.00 -9.33
CA ALA A 458 -4.68 15.14 -8.51
C ALA A 458 -5.03 13.84 -7.78
N LEU A 459 -4.93 12.69 -8.45
CA LEU A 459 -5.20 11.39 -7.83
C LEU A 459 -4.23 11.12 -6.66
N ILE A 460 -2.92 11.31 -6.87
CA ILE A 460 -1.91 11.08 -5.81
C ILE A 460 -2.17 12.00 -4.62
N ARG A 461 -2.49 13.27 -4.87
CA ARG A 461 -2.73 14.26 -3.82
C ARG A 461 -4.05 14.05 -3.09
N ASP A 462 -5.14 13.86 -3.83
CA ASP A 462 -6.50 13.99 -3.30
C ASP A 462 -7.08 12.63 -2.89
N ALA A 463 -6.80 11.56 -3.65
CA ALA A 463 -7.26 10.20 -3.34
C ALA A 463 -6.26 9.42 -2.49
N LEU A 464 -4.96 9.48 -2.81
CA LEU A 464 -3.93 8.72 -2.08
C LEU A 464 -3.38 9.47 -0.87
N LYS A 465 -3.42 10.81 -0.88
CA LYS A 465 -2.84 11.66 0.18
C LYS A 465 -1.34 11.41 0.38
N TRP A 466 -0.65 11.12 -0.71
CA TRP A 466 0.79 10.80 -0.72
C TRP A 466 1.64 12.06 -0.91
N ARG A 467 2.97 11.90 -0.86
CA ARG A 467 3.94 12.99 -0.75
C ARG A 467 4.06 13.75 -2.07
N VAL A 468 4.41 15.05 -2.00
CA VAL A 468 4.66 15.88 -3.19
C VAL A 468 5.76 15.28 -4.08
N LYS A 469 6.78 14.68 -3.47
CA LYS A 469 7.85 13.96 -4.18
C LYS A 469 7.29 12.83 -5.07
N ASP A 470 6.23 12.15 -4.65
CA ASP A 470 5.61 11.08 -5.44
C ASP A 470 4.91 11.65 -6.69
N ILE A 471 4.33 12.85 -6.58
CA ILE A 471 3.71 13.58 -7.71
C ILE A 471 4.79 14.01 -8.71
N GLU A 472 5.83 14.68 -8.22
CA GLU A 472 6.93 15.20 -9.05
C GLU A 472 7.66 14.08 -9.78
N MET A 473 7.98 12.99 -9.07
CA MET A 473 8.66 11.83 -9.65
C MET A 473 7.78 11.12 -10.68
N THR A 474 6.48 10.94 -10.41
CA THR A 474 5.55 10.34 -11.38
C THR A 474 5.51 11.14 -12.67
N ALA A 475 5.38 12.48 -12.58
CA ALA A 475 5.38 13.35 -13.76
C ALA A 475 6.71 13.28 -14.52
N ALA A 476 7.84 13.37 -13.80
CA ALA A 476 9.16 13.30 -14.42
C ALA A 476 9.40 11.97 -15.14
N LEU A 477 8.94 10.85 -14.56
CA LEU A 477 9.04 9.52 -15.15
C LEU A 477 8.17 9.37 -16.39
N HIS A 478 6.93 9.88 -16.39
CA HIS A 478 6.06 9.83 -17.58
C HIS A 478 6.66 10.57 -18.77
N ASP A 479 7.18 11.77 -18.55
CA ASP A 479 7.85 12.55 -19.60
C ASP A 479 9.11 11.85 -20.10
N ALA A 480 9.99 11.43 -19.18
CA ALA A 480 11.25 10.78 -19.53
C ALA A 480 11.02 9.45 -20.26
N ALA A 481 10.01 8.66 -19.86
CA ALA A 481 9.69 7.41 -20.55
C ALA A 481 9.27 7.65 -22.01
N ALA A 482 8.52 8.72 -22.30
CA ALA A 482 8.14 9.09 -23.66
C ALA A 482 9.37 9.50 -24.49
N GLU A 483 10.24 10.32 -23.92
CA GLU A 483 11.52 10.74 -24.51
C GLU A 483 12.42 9.53 -24.83
N LEU A 484 12.61 8.63 -23.85
CA LEU A 484 13.44 7.45 -23.98
C LEU A 484 12.89 6.43 -25.01
N ALA A 485 11.56 6.30 -25.12
CA ALA A 485 10.94 5.48 -26.16
C ALA A 485 11.19 6.04 -27.58
N MET A 486 11.18 7.37 -27.72
CA MET A 486 11.56 8.02 -28.98
C MET A 486 13.06 7.82 -29.29
N ALA A 487 13.93 7.95 -28.27
CA ALA A 487 15.36 7.72 -28.41
C ALA A 487 15.67 6.28 -28.86
N HIS A 488 14.99 5.28 -28.28
CA HIS A 488 15.09 3.88 -28.70
C HIS A 488 14.66 3.66 -30.16
N THR A 489 13.54 4.27 -30.57
CA THR A 489 13.08 4.20 -31.96
C THR A 489 14.11 4.78 -32.94
N ALA A 490 14.78 5.87 -32.55
CA ALA A 490 15.85 6.47 -33.35
C ALA A 490 17.13 5.61 -33.38
N LEU A 491 17.51 4.98 -32.26
CA LEU A 491 18.62 4.02 -32.20
C LEU A 491 18.44 2.88 -33.22
N LEU A 492 17.24 2.28 -33.29
CA LEU A 492 16.96 1.20 -34.24
C LEU A 492 17.05 1.65 -35.70
N LYS A 493 16.60 2.88 -36.01
CA LYS A 493 16.71 3.45 -37.36
C LYS A 493 18.16 3.72 -37.77
N GLY A 494 19.01 4.15 -36.84
CA GLY A 494 20.44 4.34 -37.09
C GLY A 494 21.18 3.01 -37.32
N ALA A 495 20.85 1.97 -36.57
CA ALA A 495 21.44 0.63 -36.72
C ALA A 495 21.06 -0.05 -38.05
N GLY A 496 19.88 0.22 -38.59
CA GLY A 496 19.40 -0.34 -39.86
C GLY A 496 20.01 0.28 -41.13
N GLY A 497 20.75 1.39 -41.03
CA GLY A 497 21.36 2.08 -42.17
C GLY A 497 22.78 1.59 -42.55
N GLY A 498 23.33 0.64 -41.80
CA GLY A 498 24.75 0.26 -41.88
C GLY A 498 25.12 -0.89 -42.83
N VAL A 499 24.18 -1.51 -43.54
CA VAL A 499 24.48 -2.72 -44.34
C VAL A 499 24.59 -2.48 -45.86
N ASP A 500 24.07 -1.37 -46.40
CA ASP A 500 24.11 -1.09 -47.86
C ASP A 500 24.90 0.18 -48.25
N ALA A 501 25.40 0.97 -47.29
CA ALA A 501 26.10 2.22 -47.58
C ALA A 501 27.63 2.09 -47.76
N ALA A 502 28.20 0.90 -47.56
CA ALA A 502 29.65 0.65 -47.73
C ALA A 502 30.07 0.34 -49.18
N ALA A 503 29.13 0.25 -50.12
CA ALA A 503 29.41 -0.14 -51.52
C ALA A 503 29.41 1.01 -52.54
N ALA A 504 29.16 2.27 -52.14
CA ALA A 504 28.95 3.37 -53.09
C ALA A 504 29.83 4.61 -52.87
N ALA A 505 31.04 4.43 -52.34
CA ALA A 505 32.02 5.53 -52.19
C ALA A 505 33.27 5.31 -53.06
N VAL A 506 33.12 5.39 -54.39
CA VAL A 506 34.22 5.72 -55.31
C VAL A 506 33.64 6.60 -56.43
N ASN A 507 34.28 7.76 -56.66
CA ASN A 507 33.96 8.86 -57.58
C ASN A 507 32.91 9.83 -57.02
N GLY A 508 33.11 11.14 -56.85
CA GLY A 508 34.12 12.06 -57.36
C GLY A 508 33.41 13.40 -57.62
N GLU A 509 34.06 14.49 -57.21
CA GLU A 509 33.91 15.88 -57.67
C GLU A 509 32.94 16.86 -56.96
N GLU A 510 33.50 18.05 -56.74
CA GLU A 510 32.98 19.27 -56.14
C GLU A 510 31.92 19.94 -57.02
N GLU A 511 30.91 20.59 -56.42
CA GLU A 511 30.49 21.92 -56.88
C GLU A 511 29.67 22.69 -55.83
N THR A 512 29.80 24.01 -55.93
CA THR A 512 29.46 25.06 -54.97
C THR A 512 28.00 25.51 -54.96
N SER A 513 27.64 26.17 -53.83
CA SER A 513 26.70 27.29 -53.69
C SER A 513 25.23 27.02 -53.33
N GLY A 514 24.71 27.85 -52.40
CA GLY A 514 23.28 28.17 -52.33
C GLY A 514 22.53 27.74 -51.07
N THR A 515 22.57 28.59 -50.03
CA THR A 515 21.45 28.92 -49.13
C THR A 515 20.35 27.87 -48.89
N ALA A 516 20.38 27.23 -47.71
CA ALA A 516 19.19 26.83 -46.97
C ALA A 516 19.53 26.66 -45.48
N VAL A 517 19.32 27.72 -44.69
CA VAL A 517 19.18 27.60 -43.24
C VAL A 517 17.81 26.94 -43.00
N GLY A 518 17.85 25.63 -42.77
CA GLY A 518 16.69 24.84 -42.36
C GLY A 518 17.19 23.76 -41.41
N CYS A 519 16.89 23.92 -40.13
CA CYS A 519 17.13 22.91 -39.11
C CYS A 519 16.48 21.58 -39.52
N LYS A 520 17.27 20.66 -40.06
CA LYS A 520 16.90 19.25 -40.14
C LYS A 520 17.39 18.56 -38.87
N ALA A 521 16.51 18.49 -37.88
CA ALA A 521 16.62 17.52 -36.80
C ALA A 521 16.28 16.14 -37.37
N GLY A 522 17.15 15.15 -37.19
CA GLY A 522 16.83 13.76 -37.50
C GLY A 522 18.04 12.90 -37.80
N GLY A 523 18.20 11.83 -37.03
CA GLY A 523 19.07 10.70 -37.37
C GLY A 523 19.64 10.01 -36.13
N GLU A 524 20.72 10.57 -35.59
CA GLU A 524 21.53 9.96 -34.53
C GLU A 524 21.94 10.99 -33.45
N HIS A 525 22.06 12.26 -33.88
CA HIS A 525 22.36 13.45 -33.08
C HIS A 525 21.27 13.85 -32.06
N ASP A 526 20.15 13.14 -32.01
CA ASP A 526 19.05 13.41 -31.09
C ASP A 526 19.11 12.46 -29.89
N VAL A 527 19.52 11.21 -30.11
CA VAL A 527 19.48 10.13 -29.11
C VAL A 527 20.34 10.45 -27.89
N ARG A 528 21.60 10.86 -28.11
CA ARG A 528 22.54 11.13 -27.01
C ARG A 528 22.07 12.28 -26.12
N VAL A 529 21.51 13.33 -26.70
CA VAL A 529 20.96 14.47 -25.94
C VAL A 529 19.70 14.04 -25.21
N ILE A 530 18.78 13.32 -25.86
CA ILE A 530 17.57 12.82 -25.20
C ILE A 530 17.94 11.94 -24.00
N LEU A 531 18.80 10.93 -24.18
CA LEU A 531 19.28 10.07 -23.09
C LEU A 531 19.90 10.91 -21.95
N GLY A 532 20.78 11.85 -22.29
CA GLY A 532 21.44 12.70 -21.31
C GLY A 532 20.48 13.63 -20.56
N GLN A 533 19.50 14.22 -21.26
CA GLN A 533 18.47 15.08 -20.65
C GLN A 533 17.57 14.28 -19.72
N SER A 534 17.08 13.12 -20.15
CA SER A 534 16.24 12.25 -19.33
C SER A 534 16.98 11.78 -18.07
N ILE A 535 18.27 11.42 -18.19
CA ILE A 535 19.13 11.07 -17.04
C ILE A 535 19.28 12.25 -16.09
N ARG A 536 19.58 13.45 -16.59
CA ARG A 536 19.70 14.66 -15.76
C ARG A 536 18.40 15.03 -15.05
N LYS A 537 17.26 14.86 -15.72
CA LYS A 537 15.92 15.12 -15.17
C LYS A 537 15.60 14.19 -14.00
N LEU A 538 15.90 12.91 -14.15
CA LEU A 538 15.63 11.87 -13.13
C LEU A 538 16.74 11.71 -12.08
N LYS A 539 17.92 12.31 -12.31
CA LYS A 539 19.07 12.26 -11.42
C LYS A 539 19.46 10.81 -11.10
N GLN A 540 19.72 10.48 -9.84
CA GLN A 540 20.08 9.12 -9.43
C GLN A 540 19.02 8.04 -9.79
N HIS A 541 17.77 8.44 -10.08
CA HIS A 541 16.67 7.54 -10.41
C HIS A 541 16.47 7.33 -11.92
N TRP A 542 17.46 7.64 -12.76
CA TRP A 542 17.32 7.59 -14.22
C TRP A 542 16.99 6.21 -14.79
N LYS A 543 17.46 5.14 -14.14
CA LYS A 543 17.15 3.75 -14.53
C LYS A 543 15.65 3.45 -14.50
N LEU A 544 14.89 4.14 -13.64
CA LEU A 544 13.43 4.03 -13.58
C LEU A 544 12.78 4.44 -14.90
N GLY A 545 13.27 5.51 -15.52
CA GLY A 545 12.77 5.99 -16.81
C GLY A 545 13.01 4.97 -17.93
N ILE A 546 14.18 4.32 -17.92
CA ILE A 546 14.51 3.28 -18.90
C ILE A 546 13.60 2.07 -18.75
N VAL A 547 13.33 1.63 -17.53
CA VAL A 547 12.40 0.51 -17.28
C VAL A 547 10.98 0.86 -17.72
N LEU A 548 10.57 2.12 -17.57
CA LEU A 548 9.23 2.60 -17.92
C LEU A 548 9.06 2.85 -19.43
N ALA A 549 10.14 3.16 -20.15
CA ALA A 549 10.15 3.42 -21.58
C ALA A 549 9.49 2.32 -22.44
N PRO A 550 9.77 1.01 -22.28
CA PRO A 550 9.04 -0.01 -23.01
C PRO A 550 7.57 -0.08 -22.61
N VAL A 551 7.22 0.19 -21.34
CA VAL A 551 5.84 0.10 -20.84
C VAL A 551 4.94 1.17 -21.48
N ILE A 552 5.48 2.36 -21.77
CA ILE A 552 4.70 3.46 -22.38
C ILE A 552 4.18 3.15 -23.79
N GLY A 553 4.85 2.24 -24.51
CA GLY A 553 4.45 1.77 -25.83
C GLY A 553 3.35 0.69 -25.81
N MET A 554 2.87 0.27 -24.64
CA MET A 554 1.76 -0.68 -24.53
C MET A 554 0.43 -0.06 -24.97
N CYS A 555 -0.43 -0.84 -25.62
CA CYS A 555 -1.83 -0.43 -25.86
C CYS A 555 -2.55 -0.09 -24.55
N ALA A 556 -2.34 -0.90 -23.50
CA ALA A 556 -2.88 -0.64 -22.16
C ALA A 556 -2.35 0.65 -21.54
N ALA A 557 -1.19 1.15 -21.98
CA ALA A 557 -0.66 2.42 -21.54
C ALA A 557 -1.27 3.60 -22.29
N ALA A 558 -2.00 3.44 -23.39
CA ALA A 558 -2.53 4.56 -24.15
C ALA A 558 -3.37 5.50 -23.26
N PRO A 559 -3.22 6.84 -23.37
CA PRO A 559 -4.03 7.79 -22.62
C PRO A 559 -5.52 7.51 -22.80
N LEU A 560 -6.22 7.31 -21.68
CA LEU A 560 -7.66 7.03 -21.70
C LEU A 560 -8.48 8.30 -21.96
N GLY A 561 -9.64 8.17 -22.63
CA GLY A 561 -10.63 9.25 -22.71
C GLY A 561 -10.45 10.27 -23.84
N ASP A 562 -9.69 9.94 -24.89
CA ASP A 562 -9.49 10.75 -26.12
C ASP A 562 -10.35 10.32 -27.32
N SER A 563 -11.27 9.36 -27.15
CA SER A 563 -12.20 8.96 -28.22
C SER A 563 -13.48 9.82 -28.21
N PRO A 564 -13.85 10.52 -29.30
CA PRO A 564 -15.09 11.29 -29.40
C PRO A 564 -16.35 10.44 -29.62
N SER A 565 -16.22 9.13 -29.68
CA SER A 565 -17.34 8.19 -29.87
C SER A 565 -17.32 7.15 -28.75
N GLY A 566 -18.46 6.96 -28.10
CA GLY A 566 -18.69 5.92 -27.10
C GLY A 566 -18.69 4.49 -27.66
N SER A 567 -17.82 4.19 -28.62
CA SER A 567 -17.63 2.86 -29.21
C SER A 567 -16.15 2.66 -29.51
N GLY A 568 -15.49 1.82 -28.71
CA GLY A 568 -14.06 1.56 -28.91
C GLY A 568 -13.31 1.02 -27.71
N PHE A 569 -13.97 0.67 -26.61
CA PHE A 569 -13.50 -0.52 -25.89
C PHE A 569 -14.10 -1.68 -26.66
N ALA A 570 -13.27 -2.53 -27.26
CA ALA A 570 -13.72 -3.85 -27.65
C ALA A 570 -14.46 -4.42 -26.44
N SER A 571 -15.66 -4.93 -26.71
CA SER A 571 -16.44 -5.76 -25.80
C SER A 571 -15.50 -6.50 -24.83
N GLY A 572 -15.80 -6.41 -23.53
CA GLY A 572 -15.08 -7.08 -22.45
C GLY A 572 -15.18 -8.61 -22.50
N THR A 573 -14.93 -9.20 -23.66
CA THR A 573 -14.99 -10.63 -23.97
C THR A 573 -13.66 -11.18 -24.50
N GLU A 574 -12.63 -10.36 -24.73
CA GLU A 574 -11.27 -10.84 -25.05
C GLU A 574 -10.22 -10.57 -23.96
N LEU A 575 -10.59 -9.91 -22.86
CA LEU A 575 -9.73 -9.77 -21.66
C LEU A 575 -10.28 -10.54 -20.44
N VAL A 576 -11.30 -11.37 -20.64
CA VAL A 576 -11.80 -12.30 -19.62
C VAL A 576 -12.02 -13.66 -20.28
N ALA A 577 -10.93 -14.40 -20.43
CA ALA A 577 -10.91 -15.85 -20.52
C ALA A 577 -9.49 -16.27 -20.12
N ASP A 578 -9.36 -16.80 -18.90
CA ASP A 578 -8.27 -17.67 -18.47
C ASP A 578 -6.83 -17.19 -18.75
N GLY A 579 -6.29 -16.35 -17.84
CA GLY A 579 -4.88 -15.95 -17.83
C GLY A 579 -4.73 -14.46 -17.50
N GLU A 580 -3.94 -14.13 -16.48
CA GLU A 580 -3.85 -12.80 -15.87
C GLU A 580 -3.27 -11.68 -16.76
N GLY A 581 -3.83 -11.38 -17.94
CA GLY A 581 -3.28 -10.31 -18.80
C GLY A 581 -1.76 -10.41 -18.97
N GLU A 582 -1.24 -11.63 -18.94
CA GLU A 582 0.18 -11.87 -19.05
C GLU A 582 0.56 -11.58 -20.50
N LEU A 583 1.48 -10.64 -20.66
CA LEU A 583 2.11 -10.41 -21.95
C LEU A 583 2.64 -11.75 -22.48
N SER A 584 2.44 -12.01 -23.77
CA SER A 584 3.11 -13.14 -24.42
C SER A 584 4.61 -13.08 -24.14
N GLU A 585 5.25 -14.25 -24.03
CA GLU A 585 6.70 -14.33 -23.77
C GLU A 585 7.50 -13.49 -24.77
N ASP A 586 7.09 -13.48 -26.05
CA ASP A 586 7.71 -12.66 -27.09
C ASP A 586 7.58 -11.16 -26.82
N ALA A 587 6.40 -10.70 -26.40
CA ALA A 587 6.19 -9.29 -26.07
C ALA A 587 6.95 -8.87 -24.80
N ALA A 588 7.11 -9.79 -23.84
CA ALA A 588 7.95 -9.55 -22.66
C ALA A 588 9.43 -9.49 -23.04
N ALA A 589 9.91 -10.41 -23.89
CA ALA A 589 11.28 -10.45 -24.38
C ALA A 589 11.66 -9.17 -25.15
N ALA A 590 10.80 -8.70 -26.05
CA ALA A 590 11.03 -7.47 -26.80
C ALA A 590 11.18 -6.24 -25.89
N ARG A 591 10.41 -6.16 -24.79
CA ARG A 591 10.53 -5.08 -23.81
C ARG A 591 11.83 -5.14 -23.02
N LEU A 592 12.26 -6.34 -22.65
CA LEU A 592 13.55 -6.54 -21.99
C LEU A 592 14.69 -6.13 -22.92
N GLU A 593 14.58 -6.44 -24.21
CA GLU A 593 15.59 -6.06 -25.18
C GLU A 593 15.70 -4.55 -25.35
N MET A 594 14.56 -3.86 -25.47
CA MET A 594 14.54 -2.38 -25.48
C MET A 594 15.24 -1.77 -24.25
N VAL A 595 15.07 -2.35 -23.06
CA VAL A 595 15.78 -1.87 -21.86
C VAL A 595 17.27 -2.11 -21.96
N ARG A 596 17.71 -3.30 -22.42
CA ARG A 596 19.13 -3.61 -22.60
C ARG A 596 19.80 -2.70 -23.62
N GLU A 597 19.14 -2.45 -24.75
CA GLU A 597 19.63 -1.54 -25.79
C GLU A 597 19.78 -0.10 -25.28
N LEU A 598 18.79 0.40 -24.52
CA LEU A 598 18.87 1.72 -23.89
C LEU A 598 20.00 1.79 -22.84
N LEU A 599 20.16 0.77 -22.00
CA LEU A 599 21.26 0.71 -21.03
C LEU A 599 22.62 0.67 -21.73
N ALA A 600 22.77 -0.16 -22.76
CA ALA A 600 23.99 -0.25 -23.56
C ALA A 600 24.32 1.08 -24.26
N ALA A 601 23.32 1.79 -24.78
CA ALA A 601 23.51 3.11 -25.37
C ALA A 601 23.98 4.16 -24.35
N VAL A 602 23.43 4.15 -23.13
CA VAL A 602 23.86 5.04 -22.04
C VAL A 602 25.32 4.79 -21.67
N GLU A 603 25.73 3.53 -21.58
CA GLU A 603 27.13 3.15 -21.33
C GLU A 603 28.06 3.53 -22.48
N ALA A 604 27.67 3.22 -23.72
CA ALA A 604 28.45 3.54 -24.93
C ALA A 604 28.68 5.05 -25.10
N TYR A 605 27.70 5.88 -24.73
CA TYR A 605 27.84 7.33 -24.75
C TYR A 605 28.48 7.92 -23.48
N GLY A 606 28.79 7.11 -22.46
CA GLY A 606 29.40 7.58 -21.20
C GLY A 606 28.47 8.50 -20.40
N LEU A 607 27.16 8.25 -20.44
CA LEU A 607 26.14 9.13 -19.85
C LEU A 607 25.68 8.72 -18.44
N SER A 608 26.10 7.56 -17.92
CA SER A 608 25.60 7.01 -16.64
C SER A 608 25.66 8.00 -15.46
N GLU A 609 26.69 8.86 -15.44
CA GLU A 609 26.90 9.88 -14.40
C GLU A 609 26.65 11.31 -14.88
N CYS A 610 26.04 11.51 -16.06
CA CYS A 610 25.88 12.85 -16.64
C CYS A 610 24.94 13.75 -15.82
N TRP A 611 24.13 13.18 -14.93
CA TRP A 611 23.31 13.91 -13.96
C TRP A 611 24.13 14.68 -12.90
N THR A 612 25.40 14.32 -12.69
CA THR A 612 26.32 15.03 -11.79
C THR A 612 27.04 16.20 -12.46
N TRP A 613 27.01 16.27 -13.80
CA TRP A 613 27.78 17.27 -14.54
C TRP A 613 27.28 18.68 -14.27
N LYS A 614 28.22 19.58 -14.00
CA LYS A 614 27.92 21.02 -13.94
C LYS A 614 27.94 21.57 -15.37
N PRO A 615 27.00 22.48 -15.72
CA PRO A 615 27.07 23.20 -16.98
C PRO A 615 28.42 23.90 -17.12
N LEU A 616 29.02 23.86 -18.32
CA LEU A 616 30.31 24.51 -18.61
C LEU A 616 30.28 26.03 -18.34
N MET A 617 29.10 26.64 -18.44
CA MET A 617 28.87 28.04 -18.13
C MET A 617 27.76 28.18 -17.08
N ASP A 618 27.92 29.12 -16.15
CA ASP A 618 26.84 29.51 -15.24
C ASP A 618 26.03 30.67 -15.81
N GLY A 619 24.88 30.96 -15.19
CA GLY A 619 23.99 32.02 -15.66
C GLY A 619 24.66 33.41 -15.69
N LYS A 620 25.63 33.66 -14.81
CA LYS A 620 26.37 34.94 -14.79
C LYS A 620 27.26 35.06 -16.02
N LYS A 621 28.03 34.03 -16.35
CA LYS A 621 28.87 33.99 -17.56
C LYS A 621 28.03 34.15 -18.82
N VAL A 622 26.88 33.48 -18.92
CA VAL A 622 25.98 33.64 -20.08
C VAL A 622 25.48 35.08 -20.19
N MET A 623 25.05 35.70 -19.09
CA MET A 623 24.61 37.10 -19.09
C MET A 623 25.73 38.06 -19.50
N THR A 624 26.95 37.87 -18.98
CA THR A 624 28.12 38.67 -19.39
C THR A 624 28.45 38.47 -20.86
N LEU A 625 28.38 37.23 -21.37
CA LEU A 625 28.69 36.89 -22.75
C LEU A 625 27.71 37.53 -23.76
N LEU A 626 26.43 37.60 -23.39
CA LEU A 626 25.33 38.13 -24.22
C LEU A 626 24.99 39.60 -23.93
N GLY A 627 25.68 40.24 -22.99
CA GLY A 627 25.44 41.64 -22.60
C GLY A 627 24.12 41.88 -21.86
N TRP A 628 23.55 40.86 -21.21
CA TRP A 628 22.28 40.97 -20.50
C TRP A 628 22.47 41.51 -19.09
N SER A 629 21.68 42.52 -18.72
CA SER A 629 21.75 43.16 -17.39
C SER A 629 20.86 42.50 -16.34
N LYS A 630 19.85 41.71 -16.75
CA LYS A 630 18.93 41.03 -15.83
C LYS A 630 18.65 39.60 -16.31
N PRO A 631 18.48 38.63 -15.38
CA PRO A 631 18.04 37.29 -15.74
C PRO A 631 16.59 37.34 -16.23
N GLY A 632 16.37 36.85 -17.45
CA GLY A 632 15.04 36.70 -18.05
C GLY A 632 14.70 35.22 -18.31
N PRO A 633 13.47 34.90 -18.76
CA PRO A 633 13.06 33.54 -19.11
C PRO A 633 13.94 32.92 -20.21
N GLU A 634 14.53 33.74 -21.08
CA GLU A 634 15.47 33.31 -22.12
C GLU A 634 16.77 32.72 -21.57
N LEU A 635 17.19 33.11 -20.35
CA LEU A 635 18.40 32.56 -19.73
C LEU A 635 18.26 31.04 -19.50
N GLY A 636 17.08 30.57 -19.12
CA GLY A 636 16.81 29.15 -18.96
C GLY A 636 16.97 28.38 -20.27
N LYS A 637 16.53 28.95 -21.40
CA LYS A 637 16.66 28.34 -22.72
C LYS A 637 18.12 28.27 -23.18
N VAL A 638 18.89 29.32 -22.94
CA VAL A 638 20.34 29.32 -23.28
C VAL A 638 21.10 28.33 -22.40
N MET A 639 20.80 28.27 -21.10
CA MET A 639 21.40 27.30 -20.18
C MET A 639 21.07 25.85 -20.59
N ALA A 640 19.85 25.57 -21.04
CA ALA A 640 19.48 24.27 -21.60
C ALA A 640 20.29 23.97 -22.86
N ALA A 641 20.39 24.92 -23.80
CA ALA A 641 21.18 24.73 -25.03
C ALA A 641 22.68 24.52 -24.77
N VAL A 642 23.25 25.17 -23.76
CA VAL A 642 24.63 24.91 -23.31
C VAL A 642 24.77 23.47 -22.82
N MET A 643 23.80 22.99 -22.04
CA MET A 643 23.82 21.62 -21.55
C MET A 643 23.67 20.61 -22.69
N ASP A 644 22.78 20.87 -23.65
CA ASP A 644 22.59 19.99 -24.81
C ASP A 644 23.87 19.89 -25.65
N TRP A 645 24.54 21.03 -25.86
CA TRP A 645 25.83 21.07 -26.52
C TRP A 645 26.90 20.29 -25.73
N GLN A 646 26.93 20.40 -24.40
CA GLN A 646 27.85 19.66 -23.53
C GLN A 646 27.56 18.15 -23.54
N LEU A 647 26.28 17.74 -23.62
CA LEU A 647 25.91 16.33 -23.76
C LEU A 647 26.39 15.75 -25.10
N MET A 648 26.36 16.56 -26.17
CA MET A 648 26.92 16.20 -27.48
C MET A 648 28.44 16.14 -27.49
N ASN A 649 29.08 17.08 -26.79
CA ASN A 649 30.52 17.29 -26.80
C ASN A 649 31.08 17.13 -25.38
N PRO A 650 31.17 15.90 -24.83
CA PRO A 650 31.61 15.68 -23.45
C PRO A 650 33.06 16.13 -23.20
N ALA A 651 33.90 16.11 -24.23
CA ALA A 651 35.27 16.62 -24.19
C ALA A 651 35.37 18.11 -24.59
N GLY A 652 34.24 18.74 -24.90
CA GLY A 652 34.17 20.13 -25.32
C GLY A 652 34.58 21.10 -24.22
N THR A 653 35.28 22.15 -24.61
CA THR A 653 35.78 23.17 -23.70
C THR A 653 34.75 24.27 -23.46
N GLN A 654 34.92 25.02 -22.36
CA GLN A 654 34.08 26.19 -22.09
C GLN A 654 34.17 27.24 -23.22
N GLN A 655 35.33 27.42 -23.85
CA GLN A 655 35.54 28.40 -24.93
C GLN A 655 34.72 28.05 -26.18
N GLU A 656 34.65 26.78 -26.53
CA GLU A 656 33.84 26.29 -27.65
C GLU A 656 32.34 26.47 -27.36
N ALA A 657 31.90 26.18 -26.14
CA ALA A 657 30.53 26.44 -25.71
C ALA A 657 30.18 27.93 -25.82
N GLU A 658 31.08 28.83 -25.38
CA GLU A 658 30.91 30.28 -25.49
C GLU A 658 30.78 30.75 -26.95
N ALA A 659 31.58 30.19 -27.86
CA ALA A 659 31.53 30.52 -29.28
C ALA A 659 30.16 30.17 -29.89
N ILE A 660 29.63 28.98 -29.59
CA ILE A 660 28.30 28.54 -30.06
C ILE A 660 27.18 29.40 -29.45
N VAL A 661 27.26 29.72 -28.16
CA VAL A 661 26.26 30.59 -27.51
C VAL A 661 26.24 31.97 -28.15
N LYS A 662 27.41 32.59 -28.40
CA LYS A 662 27.52 33.87 -29.13
C LYS A 662 26.94 33.78 -30.53
N GLN A 663 27.26 32.73 -31.27
CA GLN A 663 26.78 32.55 -32.64
C GLN A 663 25.25 32.41 -32.70
N LYS A 664 24.67 31.64 -31.76
CA LYS A 664 23.24 31.28 -31.79
C LYS A 664 22.33 32.31 -31.12
N TYR A 665 22.82 33.02 -30.10
CA TYR A 665 22.03 33.92 -29.26
C TYR A 665 22.59 35.35 -29.18
N GLY A 666 23.70 35.64 -29.86
CA GLY A 666 24.37 36.95 -29.82
C GLY A 666 23.74 38.06 -30.66
N VAL A 667 22.53 37.90 -31.19
CA VAL A 667 21.86 38.93 -32.00
C VAL A 667 20.69 39.56 -31.25
N GLY A 668 20.81 40.86 -30.96
CA GLY A 668 19.71 41.72 -30.49
C GLY A 668 20.09 42.75 -29.41
N GLN A 669 21.03 43.65 -29.67
CA GLN A 669 20.93 44.98 -29.06
C GLN A 669 19.85 45.77 -29.82
N PRO A 670 18.82 46.35 -29.18
CA PRO A 670 18.30 47.60 -29.72
C PRO A 670 19.43 48.62 -29.60
N GLU A 671 19.84 49.19 -30.74
CA GLU A 671 20.70 50.37 -30.73
C GLU A 671 20.02 51.48 -29.91
N VAL A 672 20.74 51.90 -28.86
CA VAL A 672 20.67 53.17 -28.07
C VAL A 672 19.30 53.72 -27.73
#